data_AF-A0A952WEJ7-F1
#
_entry.id   AF-A0A952WEJ7-F1
#
_cell.length_a   1.000
_cell.length_b   1.000
_cell.length_c   1.000
_cell.angle_alpha   90.00
_cell.angle_beta   90.00
_cell.angle_gamma   90.00
#
_symmetry.space_group_name_H-M   'P 1'
#
loop_
_entity.id
_entity.type
_entity.pdbx_description
1 polymer ?
#
loop_
_entity_poly.entity_id
_entity_poly.type
_entity_poly.pdbx_seq_one_letter_code
_entity_poly.pdbx_strand_id
1 'polypeptide(L)'
;MPRPGDHVGDNVGDGAARTCSAGAAAHPHSSGSAVSLPVLGGKAIRKSKMGPRRAAVLVAVHVVMAVHILHWLVYGMTLSPVEPSEAMYTINLGKVNTGFVFFALAIVSTLVFGRYFCGWGCHVVGMQDLCAWAMKKAGVKPKPFRSRLLVWAPLVLAVYMFLWPTIKREVIRPIVGTEGWKAIAPYVGEVGKRPEFQAAFLTEHFWETFPPWYVAIPFLLLCGFAVVYFLGAKGFCTYGCPYGGFFGPADRVAPGRIRVTDACEHCGHCTAVCTSNVRVHEEVRDYGMVVDPGCMKCMDCVSVCPNEALYFGFGKPAVVARPRVAKAAKFKSRVYDLSWKEEVAYGVVFLGLVVGLRGMMGLVPLLMAMGMAGIGTYLIWKAVSIARLPNVRVHGWQLRLKGRVRPAGWAVAGAAVVIGGVGAWGVAVNGSSWWGTALDERIETPLDAVLTRGYKASEAEKAAAKAALGHLRIAGPVEAGGWGWDRSVDRTLRVVRLEAMAGNVEGAEGELRAALRWAKRDGRASPSQVEDALIRLVMLRSADAAAAEKELKALTGEYQDLSSAWLWLGRFAGMRGAKDDAREMIRRGVDSRPGDVRNGMFAAEMLVGLGEAGEAVAVVERVVERNPKSVQARARLGLLLAATGRMEDGLREMKAAAGLDPANREVAGHVAGMLRELGREAEASEWETRANR
;
A
#
# COMPACT_ATOMS: atom_id res chain seq x y z
N MET A 1 -69.74 -4.09 21.10
CA MET A 1 -70.32 -3.96 22.45
C MET A 1 -70.00 -5.22 23.25
N PRO A 2 -69.74 -5.12 24.56
CA PRO A 2 -68.52 -5.68 25.14
C PRO A 2 -68.73 -6.65 26.33
N ARG A 3 -67.59 -7.15 26.86
CA ARG A 3 -67.32 -7.63 28.25
C ARG A 3 -67.60 -9.11 28.59
N PRO A 4 -67.03 -9.64 29.71
CA PRO A 4 -65.71 -9.39 30.31
C PRO A 4 -65.04 -10.67 30.85
N GLY A 5 -63.80 -10.53 31.33
CA GLY A 5 -63.16 -11.52 32.21
C GLY A 5 -63.45 -11.31 33.70
N ASP A 6 -62.65 -12.05 34.46
CA ASP A 6 -62.35 -12.00 35.90
C ASP A 6 -63.26 -12.79 36.85
N HIS A 7 -62.66 -13.76 37.55
CA HIS A 7 -62.51 -13.67 39.01
C HIS A 7 -61.34 -14.52 39.54
N VAL A 8 -60.68 -13.92 40.53
CA VAL A 8 -59.51 -14.31 41.32
C VAL A 8 -59.88 -15.32 42.42
N GLY A 9 -58.91 -16.13 42.86
CA GLY A 9 -58.99 -16.85 44.14
C GLY A 9 -57.63 -17.42 44.56
N ASP A 10 -56.98 -16.75 45.51
CA ASP A 10 -55.74 -17.12 46.19
C ASP A 10 -55.85 -18.42 47.00
N ASN A 11 -54.73 -19.16 47.14
CA ASN A 11 -54.41 -19.76 48.44
C ASN A 11 -52.90 -20.01 48.61
N VAL A 12 -52.44 -19.61 49.79
CA VAL A 12 -51.08 -19.61 50.34
C VAL A 12 -50.84 -20.92 51.12
N GLY A 13 -49.59 -21.39 51.20
CA GLY A 13 -49.16 -22.21 52.35
C GLY A 13 -48.08 -23.28 52.13
N ASP A 14 -46.87 -22.95 52.56
CA ASP A 14 -45.88 -23.78 53.30
C ASP A 14 -45.14 -24.98 52.67
N GLY A 15 -43.85 -24.74 52.41
CA GLY A 15 -42.76 -25.21 53.28
C GLY A 15 -42.53 -26.72 53.47
N ALA A 16 -41.42 -27.24 52.95
CA ALA A 16 -40.36 -27.86 53.75
C ALA A 16 -39.28 -28.51 52.87
N ALA A 17 -38.04 -28.31 53.32
CA ALA A 17 -36.81 -28.82 52.75
C ALA A 17 -36.75 -30.36 52.64
N ARG A 18 -36.03 -30.85 51.62
CA ARG A 18 -35.29 -32.12 51.68
C ARG A 18 -34.13 -32.16 50.66
N THR A 19 -32.95 -31.88 51.20
CA THR A 19 -31.68 -32.59 51.01
C THR A 19 -31.18 -32.87 49.58
N CYS A 20 -30.09 -32.19 49.23
CA CYS A 20 -29.08 -32.66 48.30
C CYS A 20 -28.56 -34.06 48.72
N SER A 21 -28.61 -35.03 47.81
CA SER A 21 -27.64 -36.12 47.79
C SER A 21 -27.01 -36.19 46.41
N ALA A 22 -25.69 -36.05 46.40
CA ALA A 22 -24.86 -36.21 45.23
C ALA A 22 -24.86 -37.70 44.83
N GLY A 23 -25.26 -37.95 43.59
CA GLY A 23 -25.09 -39.24 42.91
C GLY A 23 -24.52 -38.98 41.54
N ALA A 24 -23.19 -38.98 41.45
CA ALA A 24 -22.46 -38.94 40.19
C ALA A 24 -22.75 -40.23 39.42
N ALA A 25 -23.48 -40.12 38.31
CA ALA A 25 -23.59 -41.17 37.30
C ALA A 25 -23.47 -40.53 35.92
N ALA A 26 -22.52 -41.07 35.16
CA ALA A 26 -22.01 -40.61 33.88
C ALA A 26 -23.11 -40.20 32.87
N HIS A 27 -22.94 -39.02 32.24
CA HIS A 27 -23.68 -38.64 31.04
C HIS A 27 -23.16 -39.43 29.83
N PRO A 28 -23.96 -40.28 29.17
CA PRO A 28 -23.65 -40.74 27.82
C PRO A 28 -24.15 -39.67 26.84
N HIS A 29 -23.20 -39.16 26.06
CA HIS A 29 -23.34 -38.61 24.72
C HIS A 29 -24.74 -38.14 24.27
N SER A 30 -24.85 -36.84 24.03
CA SER A 30 -25.91 -36.20 23.28
C SER A 30 -26.05 -36.80 21.88
N SER A 31 -26.91 -37.80 21.73
CA SER A 31 -27.50 -38.16 20.45
C SER A 31 -28.43 -37.04 20.02
N GLY A 32 -28.11 -36.42 18.89
CA GLY A 32 -28.87 -35.31 18.35
C GLY A 32 -30.30 -35.72 17.99
N SER A 33 -31.28 -35.21 18.72
CA SER A 33 -32.61 -35.00 18.16
C SER A 33 -32.58 -33.66 17.42
N ALA A 34 -32.17 -33.73 16.15
CA ALA A 34 -32.41 -32.64 15.22
C ALA A 34 -33.93 -32.44 15.14
N VAL A 35 -34.43 -31.31 15.64
CA VAL A 35 -35.78 -30.84 15.29
C VAL A 35 -35.79 -30.70 13.77
N SER A 36 -36.40 -31.66 13.08
CA SER A 36 -36.55 -31.64 11.63
C SER A 36 -37.54 -30.54 11.29
N LEU A 37 -37.04 -29.42 10.77
CA LEU A 37 -37.90 -28.43 10.12
C LEU A 37 -38.64 -29.14 8.97
N PRO A 38 -39.99 -29.02 8.87
CA PRO A 38 -40.80 -29.78 7.90
C PRO A 38 -40.41 -29.61 6.42
N VAL A 39 -39.59 -28.60 6.11
CA VAL A 39 -39.14 -28.25 4.76
C VAL A 39 -37.83 -28.94 4.37
N LEU A 40 -37.10 -29.52 5.32
CA LEU A 40 -35.88 -30.28 5.06
C LEU A 40 -36.20 -31.76 5.28
N GLY A 41 -36.67 -32.44 4.22
CA GLY A 41 -36.68 -33.91 4.21
C GLY A 41 -35.30 -34.40 4.64
N GLY A 42 -35.24 -35.28 5.65
CA GLY A 42 -34.09 -35.55 6.53
C GLY A 42 -32.79 -36.10 5.90
N LYS A 43 -32.44 -35.74 4.67
CA LYS A 43 -31.15 -36.04 4.04
C LYS A 43 -30.11 -35.02 4.48
N ALA A 44 -29.08 -35.48 5.20
CA ALA A 44 -27.93 -34.66 5.56
C ALA A 44 -27.26 -34.05 4.31
N ILE A 45 -26.79 -32.80 4.44
CA ILE A 45 -26.10 -32.09 3.34
C ILE A 45 -24.80 -32.82 3.01
N ARG A 46 -24.65 -33.27 1.76
CA ARG A 46 -23.44 -33.94 1.26
C ARG A 46 -22.23 -33.01 1.35
N LYS A 47 -21.05 -33.57 1.64
CA LYS A 47 -19.78 -32.83 1.54
C LYS A 47 -19.46 -32.56 0.07
N SER A 48 -18.99 -31.35 -0.24
CA SER A 48 -18.56 -30.97 -1.60
C SER A 48 -17.37 -31.82 -2.03
N LYS A 49 -17.48 -32.49 -3.19
CA LYS A 49 -16.35 -33.18 -3.84
C LYS A 49 -15.39 -32.20 -4.50
N MET A 50 -15.85 -31.00 -4.83
CA MET A 50 -15.05 -29.96 -5.46
C MET A 50 -14.19 -29.18 -4.46
N GLY A 51 -14.58 -29.14 -3.19
CA GLY A 51 -13.84 -28.45 -2.13
C GLY A 51 -12.36 -28.88 -2.04
N PRO A 52 -12.05 -30.19 -1.87
CA PRO A 52 -10.66 -30.67 -1.82
C PRO A 52 -9.88 -30.43 -3.12
N ARG A 53 -10.52 -30.61 -4.27
CA ARG A 53 -9.91 -30.36 -5.59
C ARG A 53 -9.52 -28.89 -5.75
N ARG A 54 -10.44 -27.99 -5.39
CA ARG A 54 -10.20 -26.54 -5.41
C ARG A 54 -9.07 -26.15 -4.44
N ALA A 55 -9.07 -26.72 -3.24
CA ALA A 55 -8.00 -26.48 -2.27
C ALA A 55 -6.64 -26.90 -2.82
N ALA A 56 -6.54 -28.07 -3.47
CA ALA A 56 -5.30 -28.53 -4.11
C ALA A 56 -4.81 -27.56 -5.20
N VAL A 57 -5.70 -27.07 -6.07
CA VAL A 57 -5.34 -26.08 -7.10
C VAL A 57 -4.87 -24.76 -6.47
N LEU A 58 -5.58 -24.26 -5.46
CA LEU A 58 -5.20 -23.02 -4.77
C LEU A 58 -3.88 -23.15 -4.02
N VAL A 59 -3.57 -24.32 -3.45
CA VAL A 59 -2.26 -24.63 -2.85
C VAL A 59 -1.17 -24.66 -3.93
N ALA A 60 -1.43 -25.29 -5.08
CA ALA A 60 -0.49 -25.33 -6.19
C ALA A 60 -0.12 -23.91 -6.69
N VAL A 61 -1.06 -22.96 -6.71
CA VAL A 61 -0.75 -21.55 -7.01
C VAL A 61 0.30 -20.97 -6.05
N HIS A 62 0.18 -21.25 -4.74
CA HIS A 62 1.16 -20.78 -3.76
C HIS A 62 2.53 -21.47 -3.93
N VAL A 63 2.53 -22.76 -4.32
CA VAL A 63 3.77 -23.48 -4.65
C VAL A 63 4.47 -22.84 -5.85
N VAL A 64 3.73 -22.50 -6.92
CA VAL A 64 4.29 -21.80 -8.08
C VAL A 64 4.86 -20.43 -7.70
N MET A 65 4.18 -19.68 -6.82
CA MET A 65 4.72 -18.42 -6.29
C MET A 65 6.03 -18.64 -5.51
N ALA A 66 6.10 -19.66 -4.66
CA ALA A 66 7.32 -19.98 -3.92
C ALA A 66 8.47 -20.39 -4.85
N VAL A 67 8.19 -21.18 -5.89
CA VAL A 67 9.18 -21.54 -6.92
C VAL A 67 9.67 -20.30 -7.66
N HIS A 68 8.78 -19.36 -8.00
CA HIS A 68 9.17 -18.11 -8.66
C HIS A 68 10.08 -17.24 -7.78
N ILE A 69 9.78 -17.14 -6.48
CA ILE A 69 10.64 -16.43 -5.51
C ILE A 69 12.00 -17.13 -5.38
N LEU A 70 12.01 -18.46 -5.28
CA LEU A 70 13.25 -19.24 -5.19
C LEU A 70 14.12 -19.06 -6.46
N HIS A 71 13.50 -19.04 -7.63
CA HIS A 71 14.19 -18.75 -8.89
C HIS A 71 14.92 -17.40 -8.84
N TRP A 72 14.26 -16.33 -8.37
CA TRP A 72 14.91 -15.03 -8.18
C TRP A 72 16.07 -15.08 -7.19
N LEU A 73 15.89 -15.75 -6.03
CA LEU A 73 16.94 -15.88 -5.02
C LEU A 73 18.19 -16.61 -5.56
N VAL A 74 18.02 -17.53 -6.51
CA VAL A 74 19.13 -18.29 -7.10
C VAL A 74 19.83 -17.53 -8.23
N TYR A 75 19.07 -16.86 -9.11
CA TYR A 75 19.61 -16.26 -10.34
C TYR A 75 19.80 -14.74 -10.29
N GLY A 76 19.31 -14.05 -9.25
CA GLY A 76 19.39 -12.59 -9.09
C GLY A 76 18.47 -11.79 -10.03
N MET A 77 17.91 -12.42 -11.07
CA MET A 77 16.95 -11.83 -12.00
C MET A 77 15.79 -12.80 -12.27
N THR A 78 14.58 -12.27 -12.46
CA THR A 78 13.41 -13.08 -12.77
C THR A 78 12.36 -12.29 -13.54
N LEU A 79 11.25 -12.94 -13.91
CA LEU A 79 10.06 -12.25 -14.40
C LEU A 79 9.50 -11.30 -13.32
N SER A 80 9.09 -10.10 -13.74
CA SER A 80 8.38 -9.15 -12.87
C SER A 80 7.21 -9.86 -12.16
N PRO A 81 6.85 -9.46 -10.93
CA PRO A 81 5.78 -10.10 -10.17
C PRO A 81 4.51 -10.37 -11.00
N VAL A 82 4.01 -11.61 -10.95
CA VAL A 82 2.82 -12.03 -11.72
C VAL A 82 1.58 -11.70 -10.89
N GLU A 83 1.33 -10.42 -10.72
CA GLU A 83 0.18 -9.91 -9.97
C GLU A 83 -0.46 -8.71 -10.67
N PRO A 84 -1.77 -8.49 -10.49
CA PRO A 84 -2.44 -7.42 -11.23
C PRO A 84 -2.07 -5.99 -10.78
N SER A 85 -1.50 -5.81 -9.58
CA SER A 85 -1.05 -4.52 -9.05
C SER A 85 0.09 -3.93 -9.88
N GLU A 86 0.92 -4.79 -10.47
CA GLU A 86 2.01 -4.41 -11.37
C GLU A 86 1.53 -3.66 -12.62
N ALA A 87 0.27 -3.85 -13.02
CA ALA A 87 -0.33 -3.05 -14.10
C ALA A 87 -0.40 -1.55 -13.77
N MET A 88 -0.30 -1.15 -12.49
CA MET A 88 -0.20 0.25 -12.10
C MET A 88 1.11 0.88 -12.60
N TYR A 89 2.21 0.14 -12.68
CA TYR A 89 3.47 0.65 -13.26
C TYR A 89 3.33 0.87 -14.77
N THR A 90 2.51 0.08 -15.47
CA THR A 90 2.18 0.33 -16.87
C THR A 90 1.44 1.64 -17.05
N ILE A 91 0.46 1.93 -16.18
CA ILE A 91 -0.38 3.13 -16.28
C ILE A 91 0.39 4.40 -15.86
N ASN A 92 1.21 4.30 -14.81
CA ASN A 92 1.94 5.42 -14.25
C ASN A 92 3.27 5.69 -14.98
N LEU A 93 4.01 4.64 -15.34
CA LEU A 93 5.37 4.73 -15.87
C LEU A 93 5.53 4.21 -17.31
N GLY A 94 4.48 3.66 -17.93
CA GLY A 94 4.56 3.09 -19.30
C GLY A 94 5.25 1.73 -19.38
N LYS A 95 5.60 1.11 -18.25
CA LYS A 95 6.28 -0.19 -18.22
C LYS A 95 5.30 -1.34 -18.45
N VAL A 96 5.30 -1.95 -19.64
CA VAL A 96 4.52 -3.16 -19.94
C VAL A 96 5.25 -4.36 -19.34
N ASN A 97 4.73 -4.88 -18.22
CA ASN A 97 5.34 -5.95 -17.44
C ASN A 97 4.47 -7.23 -17.46
N THR A 98 4.97 -8.30 -16.81
CA THR A 98 4.28 -9.60 -16.76
C THR A 98 2.93 -9.50 -16.03
N GLY A 99 2.84 -8.66 -15.00
CA GLY A 99 1.61 -8.44 -14.25
C GLY A 99 0.49 -7.78 -15.06
N PHE A 100 0.83 -6.86 -15.98
CA PHE A 100 -0.14 -6.29 -16.94
C PHE A 100 -0.73 -7.36 -17.85
N VAL A 101 0.12 -8.21 -18.45
CA VAL A 101 -0.32 -9.31 -19.32
C VAL A 101 -1.20 -10.28 -18.55
N PHE A 102 -0.77 -10.67 -17.34
CA PHE A 102 -1.55 -11.52 -16.45
C PHE A 102 -2.93 -10.93 -16.12
N PHE A 103 -2.99 -9.63 -15.81
CA PHE A 103 -4.26 -8.98 -15.49
C PHE A 103 -5.20 -8.93 -16.69
N ALA A 104 -4.69 -8.61 -17.89
CA ALA A 104 -5.46 -8.64 -19.12
C ALA A 104 -6.05 -10.04 -19.39
N LEU A 105 -5.24 -11.09 -19.24
CA LEU A 105 -5.68 -12.48 -19.38
C LEU A 105 -6.74 -12.85 -18.32
N ALA A 106 -6.60 -12.38 -17.09
CA ALA A 106 -7.59 -12.60 -16.03
C ALA A 106 -8.93 -11.90 -16.33
N ILE A 107 -8.91 -10.70 -16.92
CA ILE A 107 -10.12 -10.00 -17.38
C ILE A 107 -10.78 -10.76 -18.53
N VAL A 108 -10.01 -11.17 -19.54
CA VAL A 108 -10.53 -11.96 -20.68
C VAL A 108 -11.13 -13.28 -20.20
N SER A 109 -10.43 -14.01 -19.33
CA SER A 109 -10.95 -15.22 -18.69
C SER A 109 -12.27 -14.94 -17.96
N THR A 110 -12.36 -13.80 -17.26
CA THR A 110 -13.58 -13.38 -16.58
C THR A 110 -14.72 -13.04 -17.53
N LEU A 111 -14.44 -12.45 -18.70
CA LEU A 111 -15.44 -12.16 -19.71
C LEU A 111 -16.04 -13.42 -20.36
N VAL A 112 -15.30 -14.53 -20.37
CA VAL A 112 -15.77 -15.80 -20.96
C VAL A 112 -16.41 -16.70 -19.90
N PHE A 113 -15.65 -17.02 -18.85
CA PHE A 113 -16.05 -18.00 -17.83
C PHE A 113 -16.72 -17.36 -16.61
N GLY A 114 -16.82 -16.03 -16.57
CA GLY A 114 -17.13 -15.28 -15.35
C GLY A 114 -15.98 -15.35 -14.35
N ARG A 115 -16.24 -15.01 -13.08
CA ARG A 115 -15.29 -15.02 -11.95
C ARG A 115 -14.69 -16.39 -11.56
N TYR A 116 -14.57 -17.32 -12.50
CA TYR A 116 -13.92 -18.62 -12.35
C TYR A 116 -12.47 -18.48 -11.86
N PHE A 117 -11.71 -17.52 -12.43
CA PHE A 117 -10.35 -17.23 -11.96
C PHE A 117 -10.30 -16.91 -10.46
N CYS A 118 -11.24 -16.13 -9.93
CA CYS A 118 -11.33 -15.87 -8.50
C CYS A 118 -11.55 -17.16 -7.70
N GLY A 119 -12.37 -18.08 -8.19
CA GLY A 119 -12.63 -19.35 -7.52
C GLY A 119 -11.45 -20.33 -7.52
N TRP A 120 -10.62 -20.33 -8.56
CA TRP A 120 -9.65 -21.41 -8.82
C TRP A 120 -8.19 -20.97 -8.87
N GLY A 121 -7.89 -19.72 -9.23
CA GLY A 121 -6.51 -19.23 -9.44
C GLY A 121 -6.09 -18.10 -8.51
N CYS A 122 -6.99 -17.53 -7.71
CA CYS A 122 -6.68 -16.39 -6.85
C CYS A 122 -6.09 -16.84 -5.50
N HIS A 123 -4.83 -16.49 -5.25
CA HIS A 123 -4.15 -16.82 -3.99
C HIS A 123 -4.87 -16.24 -2.75
N VAL A 124 -5.44 -15.02 -2.84
CA VAL A 124 -6.21 -14.40 -1.74
C VAL A 124 -7.47 -15.21 -1.40
N VAL A 125 -8.17 -15.77 -2.39
CA VAL A 125 -9.33 -16.64 -2.16
C VAL A 125 -8.89 -17.91 -1.46
N GLY A 126 -7.74 -18.48 -1.81
CA GLY A 126 -7.11 -19.61 -1.11
C GLY A 126 -6.86 -19.31 0.36
N MET A 127 -6.23 -18.16 0.66
CA MET A 127 -6.02 -17.70 2.04
C MET A 127 -7.35 -17.55 2.80
N GLN A 128 -8.37 -16.94 2.20
CA GLN A 128 -9.67 -16.77 2.88
C GLN A 128 -10.40 -18.10 3.12
N ASP A 129 -10.30 -19.06 2.20
CA ASP A 129 -10.84 -20.41 2.40
C ASP A 129 -10.13 -21.14 3.54
N LEU A 130 -8.80 -21.01 3.63
CA LEU A 130 -8.01 -21.56 4.73
C LEU A 130 -8.44 -20.96 6.08
N CYS A 131 -8.57 -19.63 6.15
CA CYS A 131 -9.02 -18.94 7.36
C CYS A 131 -10.46 -19.37 7.75
N ALA A 132 -11.38 -19.45 6.79
CA ALA A 132 -12.76 -19.88 7.03
C ALA A 132 -12.83 -21.33 7.52
N TRP A 133 -12.02 -22.22 6.94
CA TRP A 133 -11.87 -23.60 7.38
C TRP A 133 -11.33 -23.69 8.81
N ALA A 134 -10.27 -22.95 9.12
CA ALA A 134 -9.66 -22.91 10.46
C ALA A 134 -10.66 -22.41 11.50
N MET A 135 -11.40 -21.33 11.20
CA MET A 135 -12.46 -20.83 12.07
C MET A 135 -13.59 -21.84 12.29
N LYS A 136 -14.01 -22.54 11.24
CA LYS A 136 -15.03 -23.59 11.36
C LYS A 136 -14.56 -24.73 12.26
N LYS A 137 -13.28 -25.10 12.20
CA LYS A 137 -12.67 -26.10 13.10
C LYS A 137 -12.64 -25.60 14.54
N ALA A 138 -12.45 -24.30 14.76
CA ALA A 138 -12.53 -23.65 16.06
C ALA A 138 -13.98 -23.35 16.53
N GLY A 139 -15.01 -23.87 15.85
CA GLY A 139 -16.42 -23.67 16.23
C GLY A 139 -17.02 -22.32 15.85
N VAL A 140 -16.26 -21.45 15.18
CA VAL A 140 -16.74 -20.15 14.71
C VAL A 140 -17.37 -20.30 13.33
N LYS A 141 -18.61 -19.80 13.18
CA LYS A 141 -19.32 -19.74 11.89
C LYS A 141 -19.48 -18.27 11.48
N PRO A 142 -18.54 -17.72 10.68
CA PRO A 142 -18.64 -16.34 10.23
C PRO A 142 -19.93 -16.12 9.46
N LYS A 143 -20.63 -15.04 9.80
CA LYS A 143 -21.85 -14.63 9.12
C LYS A 143 -21.51 -13.54 8.12
N PRO A 144 -22.06 -13.61 6.90
CA PRO A 144 -21.87 -12.55 5.92
C PRO A 144 -22.57 -11.28 6.38
N PHE A 145 -21.86 -10.16 6.33
CA PHE A 145 -22.45 -8.83 6.48
C PHE A 145 -22.98 -8.36 5.12
N ARG A 146 -24.16 -7.73 5.06
CA ARG A 146 -24.82 -7.31 3.81
C ARG A 146 -25.17 -5.81 3.86
N SER A 147 -24.41 -5.01 3.11
CA SER A 147 -24.66 -3.58 2.89
C SER A 147 -24.88 -3.28 1.40
N ARG A 148 -25.72 -2.29 1.08
CA ARG A 148 -25.95 -1.77 -0.28
C ARG A 148 -24.78 -0.91 -0.75
N LEU A 149 -24.27 -0.04 0.12
CA LEU A 149 -23.20 0.90 -0.23
C LEU A 149 -21.82 0.23 -0.29
N LEU A 150 -21.50 -0.64 0.68
CA LEU A 150 -20.16 -1.24 0.78
C LEU A 150 -19.81 -2.13 -0.43
N VAL A 151 -20.80 -2.67 -1.14
CA VAL A 151 -20.60 -3.46 -2.39
C VAL A 151 -19.97 -2.61 -3.51
N TRP A 152 -20.07 -1.29 -3.46
CA TRP A 152 -19.45 -0.40 -4.44
C TRP A 152 -17.98 -0.07 -4.16
N ALA A 153 -17.50 -0.34 -2.93
CA ALA A 153 -16.13 -0.05 -2.54
C ALA A 153 -15.07 -0.67 -3.48
N PRO A 154 -15.18 -1.95 -3.93
CA PRO A 154 -14.29 -2.51 -4.94
C PRO A 154 -14.21 -1.71 -6.24
N LEU A 155 -15.34 -1.20 -6.74
CA LEU A 155 -15.38 -0.42 -7.99
C LEU A 155 -14.75 0.96 -7.79
N VAL A 156 -15.04 1.61 -6.67
CA VAL A 156 -14.40 2.90 -6.33
C VAL A 156 -12.89 2.72 -6.21
N LEU A 157 -12.42 1.66 -5.56
CA LEU A 157 -11.00 1.32 -5.49
C LEU A 157 -10.39 1.05 -6.86
N ALA A 158 -11.08 0.29 -7.72
CA ALA A 158 -10.64 0.00 -9.08
C ALA A 158 -10.44 1.30 -9.89
N VAL A 159 -11.44 2.18 -9.86
CA VAL A 159 -11.37 3.49 -10.52
C VAL A 159 -10.23 4.32 -9.92
N TYR A 160 -10.12 4.37 -8.60
CA TYR A 160 -9.07 5.12 -7.90
C TYR A 160 -7.66 4.61 -8.22
N MET A 161 -7.44 3.31 -8.30
CA MET A 161 -6.11 2.74 -8.50
C MET A 161 -5.67 2.74 -9.98
N PHE A 162 -6.59 2.44 -10.89
CA PHE A 162 -6.24 2.19 -12.29
C PHE A 162 -6.69 3.28 -13.26
N LEU A 163 -7.79 3.99 -12.97
CA LEU A 163 -8.34 4.98 -13.90
C LEU A 163 -8.01 6.42 -13.48
N TRP A 164 -7.97 6.69 -12.19
CA TRP A 164 -7.74 8.02 -11.62
C TRP A 164 -6.40 8.65 -12.01
N PRO A 165 -5.26 7.93 -12.05
CA PRO A 165 -4.01 8.52 -12.54
C PRO A 165 -4.13 9.03 -13.99
N THR A 166 -4.78 8.26 -14.85
CA THR A 166 -5.06 8.64 -16.24
C THR A 166 -6.04 9.80 -16.33
N ILE A 167 -7.12 9.80 -15.53
CA ILE A 167 -8.07 10.93 -15.48
C ILE A 167 -7.36 12.21 -15.04
N LYS A 168 -6.54 12.13 -13.99
CA LYS A 168 -5.72 13.27 -13.53
C LYS A 168 -4.84 13.81 -14.65
N ARG A 169 -4.20 12.91 -15.40
CA ARG A 169 -3.29 13.25 -16.51
C ARG A 169 -3.98 13.83 -17.73
N GLU A 170 -5.00 13.15 -18.23
CA GLU A 170 -5.58 13.44 -19.54
C GLU A 170 -6.76 14.42 -19.47
N VAL A 171 -7.46 14.48 -18.34
CA VAL A 171 -8.68 15.28 -18.19
C VAL A 171 -8.45 16.45 -17.25
N ILE A 172 -7.93 16.21 -16.04
CA ILE A 172 -7.87 17.26 -15.01
C ILE A 172 -6.73 18.24 -15.28
N ARG A 173 -5.52 17.76 -15.61
CA ARG A 173 -4.36 18.62 -15.89
C ARG A 173 -4.63 19.71 -16.95
N PRO A 174 -5.20 19.42 -18.14
CA PRO A 174 -5.47 20.49 -19.11
C PRO A 174 -6.52 21.48 -18.62
N ILE A 175 -7.55 21.03 -17.89
CA ILE A 175 -8.59 21.92 -17.33
C ILE A 175 -7.98 22.86 -16.29
N VAL A 176 -7.15 22.32 -15.40
CA VAL A 176 -6.56 23.07 -14.29
C VAL A 176 -5.43 24.02 -14.75
N GLY A 177 -4.87 23.80 -15.94
CA GLY A 177 -3.98 24.76 -16.60
C GLY A 177 -4.67 26.01 -17.16
N THR A 178 -6.01 26.02 -17.26
CA THR A 178 -6.77 27.20 -17.69
C THR A 178 -6.86 28.25 -16.59
N GLU A 179 -6.84 29.55 -16.94
CA GLU A 179 -6.76 30.66 -15.97
C GLU A 179 -7.83 30.62 -14.87
N GLY A 180 -9.04 30.15 -15.18
CA GLY A 180 -10.13 30.05 -14.20
C GLY A 180 -9.96 28.97 -13.12
N TRP A 181 -9.07 27.99 -13.33
CA TRP A 181 -8.91 26.82 -12.45
C TRP A 181 -7.51 26.63 -11.87
N LYS A 182 -6.56 27.52 -12.18
CA LYS A 182 -5.17 27.48 -11.65
C LYS A 182 -5.11 27.44 -10.13
N ALA A 183 -6.05 28.10 -9.44
CA ALA A 183 -6.12 28.10 -7.97
C ALA A 183 -6.36 26.71 -7.36
N ILE A 184 -6.85 25.75 -8.15
CA ILE A 184 -7.15 24.39 -7.70
C ILE A 184 -5.99 23.43 -8.00
N ALA A 185 -5.00 23.83 -8.81
CA ALA A 185 -3.84 23.01 -9.19
C ALA A 185 -3.09 22.38 -8.00
N PRO A 186 -2.80 23.11 -6.91
CA PRO A 186 -2.11 22.55 -5.75
C PRO A 186 -2.90 21.49 -4.98
N TYR A 187 -4.21 21.35 -5.23
CA TYR A 187 -5.04 20.33 -4.58
C TYR A 187 -5.17 19.05 -5.42
N VAL A 188 -4.82 19.11 -6.70
CA VAL A 188 -4.83 17.96 -7.61
C VAL A 188 -3.53 17.16 -7.47
N GLY A 189 -2.45 17.78 -6.98
CA GLY A 189 -1.11 17.20 -6.83
C GLY A 189 -0.38 17.04 -8.16
N GLU A 190 0.88 16.60 -8.10
CA GLU A 190 1.72 16.42 -9.28
C GLU A 190 1.11 15.45 -10.31
N VAL A 191 1.09 15.88 -11.57
CA VAL A 191 0.61 15.09 -12.69
C VAL A 191 1.73 14.91 -13.69
N GLY A 192 2.33 13.72 -13.70
CA GLY A 192 3.40 13.33 -14.63
C GLY A 192 3.01 13.51 -16.10
N LYS A 193 4.01 13.68 -16.98
CA LYS A 193 3.82 13.66 -18.44
C LYS A 193 3.33 12.27 -18.89
N ARG A 194 2.81 12.16 -20.12
CA ARG A 194 2.44 10.87 -20.71
C ARG A 194 3.68 9.97 -20.76
N PRO A 195 3.62 8.75 -20.20
CA PRO A 195 4.76 7.85 -20.24
C PRO A 195 4.89 7.21 -21.62
N GLU A 196 6.13 6.98 -22.04
CA GLU A 196 6.42 6.16 -23.21
C GLU A 196 6.33 4.68 -22.84
N PHE A 197 5.72 3.87 -23.72
CA PHE A 197 5.53 2.46 -23.45
C PHE A 197 6.79 1.67 -23.76
N GLN A 198 7.29 0.94 -22.76
CA GLN A 198 8.46 0.07 -22.89
C GLN A 198 8.22 -1.30 -22.26
N ALA A 199 8.73 -2.34 -22.90
CA ALA A 199 8.66 -3.70 -22.37
C ALA A 199 9.62 -3.85 -21.17
N ALA A 200 9.09 -4.31 -20.03
CA ALA A 200 9.82 -4.46 -18.78
C ALA A 200 9.42 -5.77 -18.08
N PHE A 201 9.67 -6.90 -18.75
CA PHE A 201 9.27 -8.23 -18.25
C PHE A 201 10.22 -8.82 -17.21
N LEU A 202 11.49 -8.41 -17.20
CA LEU A 202 12.51 -8.91 -16.28
C LEU A 202 12.86 -7.85 -15.23
N THR A 203 13.13 -8.28 -14.01
CA THR A 203 13.56 -7.41 -12.91
C THR A 203 14.64 -8.08 -12.06
N GLU A 204 15.60 -7.28 -11.62
CA GLU A 204 16.59 -7.62 -10.59
C GLU A 204 16.04 -7.28 -9.19
N HIS A 205 15.13 -6.31 -9.12
CA HIS A 205 14.57 -5.73 -7.91
C HIS A 205 13.22 -6.35 -7.53
N PHE A 206 13.11 -7.68 -7.58
CA PHE A 206 11.83 -8.38 -7.39
C PHE A 206 11.16 -8.07 -6.03
N TRP A 207 11.95 -7.89 -4.96
CA TRP A 207 11.42 -7.72 -3.61
C TRP A 207 10.97 -6.28 -3.28
N GLU A 208 11.37 -5.28 -4.08
CA GLU A 208 11.10 -3.86 -3.78
C GLU A 208 9.61 -3.49 -3.89
N THR A 209 8.82 -4.24 -4.65
CA THR A 209 7.39 -3.98 -4.83
C THR A 209 6.53 -4.55 -3.70
N PHE A 210 7.09 -5.45 -2.87
CA PHE A 210 6.37 -6.05 -1.77
C PHE A 210 6.49 -5.24 -0.47
N PRO A 211 5.41 -5.14 0.32
CA PRO A 211 5.50 -4.57 1.66
C PRO A 211 6.48 -5.36 2.53
N PRO A 212 7.19 -4.69 3.46
CA PRO A 212 8.07 -5.38 4.40
C PRO A 212 7.27 -6.36 5.27
N TRP A 213 7.94 -7.39 5.78
CA TRP A 213 7.29 -8.51 6.48
C TRP A 213 6.39 -8.09 7.65
N TYR A 214 6.78 -7.03 8.38
CA TYR A 214 6.03 -6.49 9.51
C TYR A 214 4.76 -5.72 9.09
N VAL A 215 4.59 -5.39 7.80
CA VAL A 215 3.34 -4.90 7.21
C VAL A 215 2.56 -6.03 6.55
N ALA A 216 3.27 -6.91 5.83
CA ALA A 216 2.66 -8.01 5.09
C ALA A 216 1.93 -9.00 6.01
N ILE A 217 2.53 -9.41 7.14
CA ILE A 217 1.91 -10.36 8.07
C ILE A 217 0.60 -9.82 8.66
N PRO A 218 0.55 -8.61 9.26
CA PRO A 218 -0.72 -8.01 9.70
C PRO A 218 -1.73 -7.85 8.57
N PHE A 219 -1.29 -7.48 7.36
CA PHE A 219 -2.18 -7.35 6.20
C PHE A 219 -2.83 -8.68 5.82
N LEU A 220 -2.08 -9.79 5.82
CA LEU A 220 -2.61 -11.12 5.53
C LEU A 220 -3.56 -11.60 6.63
N LEU A 221 -3.23 -11.36 7.91
CA LEU A 221 -4.14 -11.66 9.03
C LEU A 221 -5.43 -10.85 8.97
N LEU A 222 -5.34 -9.59 8.55
CA LEU A 222 -6.49 -8.72 8.37
C LEU A 222 -7.38 -9.21 7.22
N CYS A 223 -6.83 -9.38 6.00
CA CYS A 223 -7.59 -9.76 4.82
C CYS A 223 -8.11 -11.21 4.87
N GLY A 224 -7.39 -12.08 5.58
CA GLY A 224 -7.76 -13.45 5.90
C GLY A 224 -8.67 -13.51 7.11
N PHE A 225 -8.11 -13.66 8.31
CA PHE A 225 -8.87 -13.95 9.53
C PHE A 225 -9.87 -12.86 9.93
N ALA A 226 -9.43 -11.61 10.05
CA ALA A 226 -10.26 -10.56 10.63
C ALA A 226 -11.44 -10.23 9.71
N VAL A 227 -11.18 -9.98 8.43
CA VAL A 227 -12.22 -9.73 7.43
C VAL A 227 -13.14 -10.93 7.27
N VAL A 228 -12.62 -12.16 7.29
CA VAL A 228 -13.50 -13.34 7.22
C VAL A 228 -14.40 -13.43 8.45
N TYR A 229 -13.88 -13.17 9.65
CA TYR A 229 -14.65 -13.20 10.89
C TYR A 229 -15.80 -12.19 10.87
N PHE A 230 -15.52 -10.91 10.54
CA PHE A 230 -16.50 -9.83 10.63
C PHE A 230 -17.40 -9.69 9.40
N LEU A 231 -16.88 -9.91 8.19
CA LEU A 231 -17.59 -9.66 6.92
C LEU A 231 -17.99 -10.95 6.19
N GLY A 232 -17.52 -12.12 6.63
CA GLY A 232 -17.86 -13.44 6.10
C GLY A 232 -16.75 -14.07 5.23
N ALA A 233 -16.91 -15.35 4.88
CA ALA A 233 -15.89 -16.20 4.21
C ALA A 233 -15.21 -15.61 2.96
N LYS A 234 -15.85 -14.66 2.27
CA LYS A 234 -15.30 -13.94 1.11
C LYS A 234 -15.42 -12.42 1.26
N GLY A 235 -15.34 -11.91 2.49
CA GLY A 235 -15.55 -10.50 2.81
C GLY A 235 -14.62 -9.58 2.02
N PHE A 236 -13.31 -9.88 2.00
CA PHE A 236 -12.33 -9.06 1.27
C PHE A 236 -12.61 -9.04 -0.23
N CYS A 237 -12.84 -10.21 -0.84
CA CYS A 237 -13.16 -10.28 -2.26
C CYS A 237 -14.49 -9.59 -2.62
N THR A 238 -15.41 -9.45 -1.65
CA THR A 238 -16.70 -8.77 -1.85
C THR A 238 -16.61 -7.26 -1.63
N TYR A 239 -15.78 -6.79 -0.70
CA TYR A 239 -15.80 -5.41 -0.22
C TYR A 239 -14.47 -4.64 -0.36
N GLY A 240 -13.33 -5.33 -0.44
CA GLY A 240 -12.00 -4.71 -0.39
C GLY A 240 -11.11 -4.98 -1.61
N CYS A 241 -11.43 -5.96 -2.45
CA CYS A 241 -10.60 -6.32 -3.60
C CYS A 241 -10.84 -5.39 -4.80
N PRO A 242 -9.87 -4.58 -5.24
CA PRO A 242 -10.04 -3.66 -6.37
C PRO A 242 -10.30 -4.42 -7.68
N TYR A 243 -9.72 -5.61 -7.85
CA TYR A 243 -9.95 -6.46 -9.02
C TYR A 243 -11.40 -6.93 -9.11
N GLY A 244 -12.07 -7.10 -7.95
CA GLY A 244 -13.50 -7.35 -7.90
C GLY A 244 -14.33 -6.23 -8.54
N GLY A 245 -13.83 -4.99 -8.53
CA GLY A 245 -14.43 -3.84 -9.20
C GLY A 245 -14.53 -4.01 -10.72
N PHE A 246 -13.53 -4.63 -11.37
CA PHE A 246 -13.57 -4.96 -12.79
C PHE A 246 -14.26 -6.29 -13.05
N PHE A 247 -13.94 -7.30 -12.25
CA PHE A 247 -14.45 -8.65 -12.45
C PHE A 247 -15.95 -8.77 -12.18
N GLY A 248 -16.57 -7.84 -11.43
CA GLY A 248 -18.02 -7.87 -11.15
C GLY A 248 -18.86 -7.48 -12.36
N PRO A 249 -18.62 -6.31 -12.94
CA PRO A 249 -19.20 -5.92 -14.23
C PRO A 249 -18.88 -6.91 -15.35
N ALA A 250 -17.62 -7.36 -15.46
CA ALA A 250 -17.23 -8.38 -16.45
C ALA A 250 -18.01 -9.69 -16.22
N ASP A 251 -18.24 -10.09 -14.97
CA ASP A 251 -19.05 -11.27 -14.67
C ASP A 251 -20.46 -11.15 -15.23
N ARG A 252 -21.09 -9.97 -15.17
CA ARG A 252 -22.48 -9.79 -15.62
C ARG A 252 -22.65 -10.02 -17.11
N VAL A 253 -21.64 -9.68 -17.91
CA VAL A 253 -21.65 -9.90 -19.37
C VAL A 253 -21.18 -11.30 -19.77
N ALA A 254 -20.49 -12.02 -18.88
CA ALA A 254 -19.95 -13.33 -19.21
C ALA A 254 -21.04 -14.39 -19.48
N PRO A 255 -20.85 -15.29 -20.46
CA PRO A 255 -21.80 -16.36 -20.74
C PRO A 255 -21.65 -17.56 -19.78
N GLY A 256 -20.48 -17.77 -19.15
CA GLY A 256 -20.26 -18.85 -18.19
C GLY A 256 -21.09 -18.68 -16.90
N ARG A 257 -21.96 -19.65 -16.60
CA ARG A 257 -22.93 -19.60 -15.49
C ARG A 257 -23.14 -20.94 -14.80
N ILE A 258 -23.61 -20.89 -13.56
CA ILE A 258 -24.22 -22.05 -12.89
C ILE A 258 -25.68 -22.09 -13.30
N ARG A 259 -26.09 -23.12 -14.03
CA ARG A 259 -27.43 -23.31 -14.58
C ARG A 259 -28.14 -24.46 -13.88
N VAL A 260 -29.46 -24.48 -13.99
CA VAL A 260 -30.31 -25.53 -13.41
C VAL A 260 -31.13 -26.23 -14.49
N THR A 261 -31.32 -27.53 -14.34
CA THR A 261 -32.28 -28.35 -15.10
C THR A 261 -33.62 -28.48 -14.35
N ASP A 262 -34.61 -29.09 -14.99
CA ASP A 262 -35.93 -29.31 -14.39
C ASP A 262 -35.93 -30.39 -13.29
N ALA A 263 -34.79 -31.07 -13.06
CA ALA A 263 -34.61 -32.04 -11.96
C ALA A 263 -34.46 -31.38 -10.56
N CYS A 264 -34.52 -30.05 -10.48
CA CYS A 264 -34.34 -29.30 -9.24
C CYS A 264 -35.63 -29.27 -8.40
N GLU A 265 -35.57 -29.80 -7.18
CA GLU A 265 -36.68 -29.81 -6.21
C GLU A 265 -36.64 -28.64 -5.22
N HIS A 266 -35.76 -27.65 -5.43
CA HIS A 266 -35.60 -26.48 -4.56
C HIS A 266 -35.24 -26.77 -3.08
N CYS A 267 -34.53 -27.87 -2.78
CA CYS A 267 -34.12 -28.27 -1.42
C CYS A 267 -33.15 -27.33 -0.68
N GLY A 268 -32.51 -26.37 -1.37
CA GLY A 268 -31.66 -25.36 -0.73
C GLY A 268 -30.23 -25.77 -0.36
N HIS A 269 -29.83 -27.03 -0.58
CA HIS A 269 -28.47 -27.54 -0.26
C HIS A 269 -27.35 -26.70 -0.90
N CYS A 270 -27.58 -26.23 -2.12
CA CYS A 270 -26.64 -25.38 -2.86
C CYS A 270 -26.33 -24.05 -2.16
N THR A 271 -27.30 -23.45 -1.48
CA THR A 271 -27.10 -22.20 -0.73
C THR A 271 -26.40 -22.46 0.60
N ALA A 272 -26.74 -23.56 1.27
CA ALA A 272 -26.13 -23.91 2.55
C ALA A 272 -24.61 -24.12 2.46
N VAL A 273 -24.10 -24.57 1.31
CA VAL A 273 -22.65 -24.77 1.09
C VAL A 273 -21.95 -23.61 0.39
N CYS A 274 -22.67 -22.58 -0.05
CA CYS A 274 -22.10 -21.49 -0.85
C CYS A 274 -21.16 -20.62 0.00
N THR A 275 -19.86 -20.66 -0.30
CA THR A 275 -18.84 -19.82 0.36
C THR A 275 -18.85 -18.37 -0.14
N SER A 276 -19.38 -18.13 -1.34
CA SER A 276 -19.52 -16.78 -1.93
C SER A 276 -20.73 -15.99 -1.42
N ASN A 277 -21.45 -16.47 -0.40
CA ASN A 277 -22.64 -15.82 0.17
C ASN A 277 -23.79 -15.58 -0.85
N VAL A 278 -23.82 -16.35 -1.94
CA VAL A 278 -24.90 -16.29 -2.92
C VAL A 278 -26.03 -17.21 -2.48
N ARG A 279 -27.28 -16.72 -2.54
CA ARG A 279 -28.47 -17.53 -2.31
C ARG A 279 -28.85 -18.30 -3.57
N VAL A 280 -28.01 -19.28 -3.92
CA VAL A 280 -28.10 -20.07 -5.15
C VAL A 280 -29.51 -20.61 -5.41
N HIS A 281 -30.23 -21.06 -4.38
CA HIS A 281 -31.57 -21.64 -4.55
C HIS A 281 -32.61 -20.60 -5.01
N GLU A 282 -32.53 -19.37 -4.51
CA GLU A 282 -33.41 -18.25 -4.93
C GLU A 282 -33.07 -17.87 -6.37
N GLU A 283 -31.78 -17.74 -6.67
CA GLU A 283 -31.29 -17.35 -8.00
C GLU A 283 -31.71 -18.34 -9.09
N VAL A 284 -31.51 -19.65 -8.86
CA VAL A 284 -31.87 -20.67 -9.84
C VAL A 284 -33.38 -20.85 -9.98
N ARG A 285 -34.17 -20.64 -8.92
CA ARG A 285 -35.63 -20.60 -9.00
C ARG A 285 -36.10 -19.44 -9.85
N ASP A 286 -35.54 -18.25 -9.61
CA ASP A 286 -36.05 -17.02 -10.20
C ASP A 286 -35.54 -16.78 -11.62
N TYR A 287 -34.31 -17.21 -11.96
CA TYR A 287 -33.69 -16.97 -13.27
C TYR A 287 -33.32 -18.25 -14.05
N GLY A 288 -33.40 -19.42 -13.42
CA GLY A 288 -32.89 -20.67 -14.03
C GLY A 288 -31.37 -20.80 -14.03
N MET A 289 -30.68 -19.83 -13.43
CA MET A 289 -29.22 -19.76 -13.34
C MET A 289 -28.83 -18.74 -12.27
N VAL A 290 -27.58 -18.81 -11.82
CA VAL A 290 -27.04 -17.83 -10.86
C VAL A 290 -26.64 -16.55 -11.60
N VAL A 291 -27.32 -15.43 -11.31
CA VAL A 291 -27.04 -14.12 -11.93
C VAL A 291 -26.34 -13.15 -10.98
N ASP A 292 -26.23 -13.49 -9.69
CA ASP A 292 -25.49 -12.72 -8.70
C ASP A 292 -23.98 -12.63 -9.06
N PRO A 293 -23.41 -11.42 -9.27
CA PRO A 293 -22.00 -11.23 -9.59
C PRO A 293 -21.05 -11.59 -8.44
N GLY A 294 -21.57 -11.86 -7.24
CA GLY A 294 -20.82 -12.45 -6.15
C GLY A 294 -20.39 -13.90 -6.41
N CYS A 295 -21.01 -14.60 -7.37
CA CYS A 295 -20.70 -16.00 -7.66
C CYS A 295 -19.30 -16.18 -8.28
N MET A 296 -18.37 -16.74 -7.51
CA MET A 296 -16.99 -17.05 -7.94
C MET A 296 -16.84 -18.39 -8.65
N LYS A 297 -17.95 -19.10 -8.92
CA LYS A 297 -17.94 -20.33 -9.73
C LYS A 297 -16.97 -21.39 -9.19
N CYS A 298 -17.03 -21.59 -7.88
CA CYS A 298 -16.21 -22.58 -7.16
C CYS A 298 -16.75 -24.02 -7.29
N MET A 299 -17.96 -24.18 -7.83
CA MET A 299 -18.64 -25.44 -8.11
C MET A 299 -19.01 -26.28 -6.88
N ASP A 300 -18.93 -25.73 -5.67
CA ASP A 300 -19.40 -26.42 -4.47
C ASP A 300 -20.90 -26.75 -4.57
N CYS A 301 -21.71 -25.78 -5.02
CA CYS A 301 -23.15 -25.93 -5.17
C CYS A 301 -23.54 -27.04 -6.17
N VAL A 302 -22.79 -27.17 -7.26
CA VAL A 302 -22.95 -28.22 -8.28
C VAL A 302 -22.68 -29.58 -7.65
N SER A 303 -21.56 -29.72 -6.94
CA SER A 303 -21.12 -31.01 -6.39
C SER A 303 -21.97 -31.57 -5.26
N VAL A 304 -22.73 -30.72 -4.56
CA VAL A 304 -23.59 -31.16 -3.43
C VAL A 304 -25.05 -31.34 -3.84
N CYS A 305 -25.41 -31.02 -5.09
CA CYS A 305 -26.77 -31.15 -5.58
C CYS A 305 -27.18 -32.65 -5.52
N PRO A 306 -28.21 -33.02 -4.74
CA PRO A 306 -28.57 -34.43 -4.59
C PRO A 306 -29.11 -35.05 -5.88
N ASN A 307 -29.76 -34.24 -6.71
CA ASN A 307 -30.42 -34.63 -7.96
C ASN A 307 -29.58 -34.30 -9.21
N GLU A 308 -28.32 -33.86 -9.02
CA GLU A 308 -27.41 -33.46 -10.11
C GLU A 308 -28.01 -32.41 -11.08
N ALA A 309 -28.97 -31.62 -10.58
CA ALA A 309 -29.70 -30.63 -11.38
C ALA A 309 -28.89 -29.36 -11.70
N LEU A 310 -27.79 -29.10 -10.96
CA LEU A 310 -26.94 -27.93 -11.15
C LEU A 310 -25.69 -28.29 -11.93
N TYR A 311 -25.33 -27.47 -12.91
CA TYR A 311 -24.10 -27.64 -13.70
C TYR A 311 -23.50 -26.28 -14.09
N PHE A 312 -22.22 -26.26 -14.44
CA PHE A 312 -21.60 -25.10 -15.09
C PHE A 312 -21.77 -25.22 -16.60
N GLY A 313 -22.24 -24.15 -17.24
CA GLY A 313 -22.40 -24.12 -18.69
C GLY A 313 -22.54 -22.71 -19.23
N PHE A 314 -22.39 -22.58 -20.54
CA PHE A 314 -22.60 -21.31 -21.23
C PHE A 314 -24.10 -21.05 -21.39
N GLY A 315 -24.51 -19.81 -21.15
CA GLY A 315 -25.90 -19.39 -21.25
C GLY A 315 -26.03 -17.89 -21.48
N LYS A 316 -27.26 -17.38 -21.39
CA LYS A 316 -27.53 -15.95 -21.54
C LYS A 316 -26.77 -15.16 -20.45
N PRO A 317 -26.09 -14.06 -20.79
CA PRO A 317 -25.49 -13.17 -19.81
C PRO A 317 -26.50 -12.65 -18.78
N ALA A 318 -26.05 -12.35 -17.57
CA ALA A 318 -26.91 -11.85 -16.49
C ALA A 318 -27.57 -10.51 -16.85
N VAL A 319 -26.90 -9.67 -17.65
CA VAL A 319 -27.45 -8.36 -18.10
C VAL A 319 -28.73 -8.51 -18.93
N VAL A 320 -28.85 -9.60 -19.69
CA VAL A 320 -30.02 -9.87 -20.55
C VAL A 320 -30.95 -10.94 -19.96
N ALA A 321 -30.64 -11.45 -18.78
CA ALA A 321 -31.42 -12.48 -18.10
C ALA A 321 -32.74 -11.89 -17.58
N ARG A 322 -33.86 -12.46 -18.01
CA ARG A 322 -35.19 -12.10 -17.49
C ARG A 322 -35.61 -13.09 -16.41
N PRO A 323 -36.24 -12.64 -15.31
CA PRO A 323 -36.77 -13.54 -14.30
C PRO A 323 -37.87 -14.42 -14.90
N ARG A 324 -37.85 -15.72 -14.58
CA ARG A 324 -38.85 -16.72 -15.00
C ARG A 324 -40.21 -16.53 -14.33
N VAL A 325 -40.23 -15.91 -13.15
CA VAL A 325 -41.45 -15.72 -12.34
C VAL A 325 -41.78 -14.24 -12.24
N ALA A 326 -42.97 -13.80 -12.67
CA ALA A 326 -43.40 -12.39 -12.65
C ALA A 326 -43.36 -11.75 -11.25
N LYS A 327 -43.56 -12.54 -10.18
CA LYS A 327 -43.45 -12.11 -8.77
C LYS A 327 -42.02 -12.07 -8.22
N ALA A 328 -41.02 -12.64 -8.90
CA ALA A 328 -39.62 -12.61 -8.44
C ALA A 328 -39.03 -11.19 -8.42
N ALA A 329 -39.57 -10.27 -9.22
CA ALA A 329 -39.19 -8.85 -9.17
C ALA A 329 -39.61 -8.16 -7.84
N LYS A 330 -40.72 -8.61 -7.22
CA LYS A 330 -41.27 -8.04 -5.97
C LYS A 330 -40.65 -8.63 -4.70
N PHE A 331 -40.25 -9.90 -4.72
CA PHE A 331 -39.63 -10.61 -3.58
C PHE A 331 -38.12 -10.39 -3.44
N LYS A 332 -37.52 -9.56 -4.31
CA LYS A 332 -36.08 -9.27 -4.35
C LYS A 332 -35.61 -8.35 -3.20
N SER A 333 -36.35 -8.22 -2.10
CA SER A 333 -35.83 -7.52 -0.93
C SER A 333 -34.76 -8.40 -0.29
N ARG A 334 -33.53 -8.30 -0.82
CA ARG A 334 -32.33 -8.72 -0.11
C ARG A 334 -32.46 -8.14 1.30
N VAL A 335 -32.51 -9.03 2.29
CA VAL A 335 -32.48 -8.58 3.69
C VAL A 335 -31.07 -8.04 3.92
N TYR A 336 -30.98 -6.72 4.08
CA TYR A 336 -29.75 -6.00 4.42
C TYR A 336 -29.69 -5.83 5.93
N ASP A 337 -28.49 -5.83 6.49
CA ASP A 337 -28.30 -5.73 7.94
C ASP A 337 -28.55 -4.31 8.47
N LEU A 338 -28.53 -3.31 7.58
CA LEU A 338 -28.67 -1.89 7.90
C LEU A 338 -29.87 -1.26 7.17
N SER A 339 -30.53 -0.32 7.85
CA SER A 339 -31.47 0.60 7.20
C SER A 339 -30.73 1.63 6.33
N TRP A 340 -31.43 2.31 5.42
CA TRP A 340 -30.79 3.30 4.53
C TRP A 340 -30.12 4.45 5.29
N LYS A 341 -30.78 4.96 6.34
CA LYS A 341 -30.23 6.03 7.19
C LYS A 341 -28.94 5.58 7.89
N GLU A 342 -28.93 4.35 8.41
CA GLU A 342 -27.74 3.79 9.04
C GLU A 342 -26.63 3.51 8.01
N GLU A 343 -26.97 3.04 6.81
CA GLU A 343 -25.97 2.84 5.75
C GLU A 343 -25.25 4.14 5.38
N VAL A 344 -25.98 5.25 5.24
CA VAL A 344 -25.35 6.56 4.96
C VAL A 344 -24.47 6.99 6.14
N ALA A 345 -24.98 6.92 7.37
CA ALA A 345 -24.23 7.33 8.57
C ALA A 345 -22.93 6.52 8.74
N TYR A 346 -23.02 5.20 8.67
CA TYR A 346 -21.84 4.33 8.78
C TYR A 346 -20.96 4.35 7.54
N GLY A 347 -21.49 4.74 6.38
CA GLY A 347 -20.73 5.05 5.17
C GLY A 347 -19.80 6.25 5.39
N VAL A 348 -20.29 7.32 6.04
CA VAL A 348 -19.45 8.47 6.42
C VAL A 348 -18.37 8.05 7.42
N VAL A 349 -18.72 7.25 8.44
CA VAL A 349 -17.74 6.70 9.39
C VAL A 349 -16.68 5.85 8.67
N PHE A 350 -17.10 4.99 7.74
CA PHE A 350 -16.19 4.17 6.94
C PHE A 350 -15.22 5.04 6.14
N LEU A 351 -15.70 6.07 5.43
CA LEU A 351 -14.86 6.97 4.67
C LEU A 351 -13.89 7.75 5.56
N GLY A 352 -14.36 8.24 6.71
CA GLY A 352 -13.51 8.89 7.71
C GLY A 352 -12.39 7.96 8.20
N LEU A 353 -12.72 6.71 8.51
CA LEU A 353 -11.74 5.70 8.91
C LEU A 353 -10.76 5.37 7.78
N VAL A 354 -11.21 5.24 6.52
CA VAL A 354 -10.31 5.02 5.38
C VAL A 354 -9.32 6.17 5.25
N VAL A 355 -9.79 7.41 5.31
CA VAL A 355 -8.94 8.61 5.21
C VAL A 355 -7.98 8.70 6.39
N GLY A 356 -8.43 8.44 7.62
CA GLY A 356 -7.58 8.53 8.80
C GLY A 356 -6.57 7.40 8.94
N LEU A 357 -6.93 6.17 8.55
CA LEU A 357 -6.05 5.02 8.68
C LEU A 357 -5.10 4.85 7.50
N ARG A 358 -5.45 5.35 6.31
CA ARG A 358 -4.59 5.25 5.13
C ARG A 358 -3.29 6.04 5.33
N GLY A 359 -2.16 5.40 5.02
CA GLY A 359 -0.85 6.06 5.14
C GLY A 359 -0.43 6.33 6.58
N MET A 360 -1.21 5.87 7.56
CA MET A 360 -0.89 6.02 8.97
C MET A 360 0.47 5.38 9.27
N MET A 361 1.37 6.16 9.86
CA MET A 361 2.78 5.81 10.11
C MET A 361 3.60 5.49 8.85
N GLY A 362 3.11 5.80 7.65
CA GLY A 362 3.71 5.35 6.38
C GLY A 362 3.61 3.84 6.16
N LEU A 363 2.87 3.12 7.02
CA LEU A 363 2.85 1.65 7.05
C LEU A 363 1.56 1.06 6.53
N VAL A 364 0.42 1.75 6.68
CA VAL A 364 -0.90 1.19 6.37
C VAL A 364 -1.26 1.43 4.90
N PRO A 365 -1.19 0.42 4.02
CA PRO A 365 -1.54 0.59 2.61
C PRO A 365 -3.06 0.72 2.45
N LEU A 366 -3.50 1.23 1.30
CA LEU A 366 -4.91 1.48 1.01
C LEU A 366 -5.80 0.25 1.25
N LEU A 367 -5.39 -0.93 0.79
CA LEU A 367 -6.20 -2.16 0.95
C LEU A 367 -6.32 -2.59 2.41
N MET A 368 -5.26 -2.37 3.21
CA MET A 368 -5.29 -2.61 4.65
C MET A 368 -6.23 -1.61 5.34
N ALA A 369 -6.15 -0.33 4.99
CA ALA A 369 -7.04 0.71 5.51
C ALA A 369 -8.52 0.39 5.22
N MET A 370 -8.83 -0.15 4.03
CA MET A 370 -10.19 -0.59 3.69
C MET A 370 -10.70 -1.74 4.58
N GLY A 371 -9.85 -2.75 4.84
CA GLY A 371 -10.17 -3.85 5.74
C GLY A 371 -10.36 -3.37 7.18
N MET A 372 -9.45 -2.52 7.68
CA MET A 372 -9.52 -1.94 9.02
C MET A 372 -10.74 -1.04 9.18
N ALA A 373 -11.05 -0.19 8.20
CA ALA A 373 -12.23 0.66 8.20
C ALA A 373 -13.52 -0.16 8.17
N GLY A 374 -13.58 -1.23 7.36
CA GLY A 374 -14.75 -2.11 7.32
C GLY A 374 -15.03 -2.78 8.67
N ILE A 375 -13.98 -3.26 9.33
CA ILE A 375 -14.07 -3.86 10.67
C ILE A 375 -14.39 -2.79 11.73
N GLY A 376 -13.71 -1.65 11.67
CA GLY A 376 -13.92 -0.52 12.58
C GLY A 376 -15.35 -0.01 12.55
N THR A 377 -15.88 0.24 11.35
CA THR A 377 -17.28 0.63 11.15
C THR A 377 -18.24 -0.44 11.66
N TYR A 378 -17.95 -1.74 11.44
CA TYR A 378 -18.76 -2.82 11.99
C TYR A 378 -18.77 -2.82 13.53
N LEU A 379 -17.61 -2.62 14.16
CA LEU A 379 -17.48 -2.55 15.62
C LEU A 379 -18.19 -1.33 16.20
N ILE A 380 -18.06 -0.16 15.57
CA ILE A 380 -18.77 1.07 15.95
C ILE A 380 -20.29 0.86 15.84
N TRP A 381 -20.76 0.26 14.74
CA TRP A 381 -22.18 -0.08 14.60
C TRP A 381 -22.67 -1.02 15.70
N LYS A 382 -21.88 -2.03 16.08
CA LYS A 382 -22.23 -2.94 17.17
C LYS A 382 -22.18 -2.26 18.54
N ALA A 383 -21.24 -1.35 18.79
CA ALA A 383 -21.21 -0.55 20.02
C ALA A 383 -22.46 0.34 20.14
N VAL A 384 -22.87 1.01 19.07
CA VAL A 384 -24.11 1.79 19.02
C VAL A 384 -25.34 0.87 19.19
N SER A 385 -25.33 -0.31 18.58
CA SER A 385 -26.39 -1.31 18.76
C SER A 385 -26.50 -1.77 20.20
N ILE A 386 -25.37 -1.99 20.88
CA ILE A 386 -25.33 -2.33 22.32
C ILE A 386 -26.01 -1.22 23.11
N ALA A 387 -25.82 0.05 22.80
CA ALA A 387 -26.50 1.14 23.52
C ALA A 387 -28.02 1.19 23.24
N ARG A 388 -28.45 0.94 22.01
CA ARG A 388 -29.85 1.13 21.57
C ARG A 388 -30.77 -0.06 21.77
N LEU A 389 -30.27 -1.28 21.64
CA LEU A 389 -31.10 -2.48 21.59
C LEU A 389 -30.98 -3.30 22.89
N PRO A 390 -32.08 -3.90 23.38
CA PRO A 390 -32.05 -4.69 24.62
C PRO A 390 -31.28 -6.00 24.47
N ASN A 391 -31.15 -6.53 23.25
CA ASN A 391 -30.50 -7.79 22.94
C ASN A 391 -29.61 -7.64 21.69
N VAL A 392 -28.31 -7.87 21.84
CA VAL A 392 -27.33 -7.79 20.75
C VAL A 392 -26.41 -9.00 20.79
N ARG A 393 -26.19 -9.61 19.63
CA ARG A 393 -25.33 -10.79 19.45
C ARG A 393 -24.41 -10.61 18.25
N VAL A 394 -23.24 -11.23 18.32
CA VAL A 394 -22.29 -11.35 17.21
C VAL A 394 -21.82 -12.80 17.15
N HIS A 395 -22.12 -13.49 16.05
CA HIS A 395 -21.91 -14.94 15.90
C HIS A 395 -22.50 -15.74 17.08
N GLY A 396 -21.63 -16.35 17.90
CA GLY A 396 -21.96 -17.07 19.13
C GLY A 396 -21.87 -16.25 20.41
N TRP A 397 -21.38 -15.01 20.35
CA TRP A 397 -21.21 -14.14 21.51
C TRP A 397 -22.44 -13.28 21.76
N GLN A 398 -22.94 -13.31 23.00
CA GLN A 398 -24.00 -12.40 23.45
C GLN A 398 -23.37 -11.13 24.02
N LEU A 399 -23.59 -9.99 23.37
CA LEU A 399 -23.00 -8.70 23.75
C LEU A 399 -23.86 -7.96 24.77
N ARG A 400 -25.19 -7.99 24.59
CA ARG A 400 -26.18 -7.43 25.52
C ARG A 400 -27.37 -8.36 25.62
N LEU A 401 -27.88 -8.61 26.82
CA LEU A 401 -29.05 -9.47 27.05
C LEU A 401 -29.97 -8.83 28.08
N LYS A 402 -31.26 -8.69 27.75
CA LYS A 402 -32.27 -8.09 28.63
C LYS A 402 -31.81 -6.74 29.21
N GLY A 403 -31.18 -5.91 28.38
CA GLY A 403 -30.68 -4.59 28.78
C GLY A 403 -29.35 -4.58 29.53
N ARG A 404 -28.79 -5.71 29.98
CA ARG A 404 -27.48 -5.78 30.65
C ARG A 404 -26.35 -6.07 29.65
N VAL A 405 -25.32 -5.22 29.66
CA VAL A 405 -24.11 -5.40 28.83
C VAL A 405 -23.26 -6.53 29.42
N ARG A 406 -22.84 -7.47 28.58
CA ARG A 406 -21.96 -8.59 28.97
C ARG A 406 -20.49 -8.21 28.77
N PRO A 407 -19.51 -8.93 29.35
CA PRO A 407 -18.08 -8.63 29.17
C PRO A 407 -17.65 -8.53 27.71
N ALA A 408 -18.17 -9.42 26.85
CA ALA A 408 -17.94 -9.36 25.40
C ALA A 408 -18.49 -8.06 24.76
N GLY A 409 -19.60 -7.53 25.28
CA GLY A 409 -20.14 -6.24 24.85
C GLY A 409 -19.25 -5.07 25.25
N TRP A 410 -18.69 -5.08 26.46
CA TRP A 410 -17.71 -4.08 26.89
C TRP A 410 -16.43 -4.12 26.07
N ALA A 411 -15.93 -5.32 25.75
CA ALA A 411 -14.77 -5.48 24.86
C ALA A 411 -15.02 -4.88 23.46
N VAL A 412 -16.20 -5.13 22.88
CA VAL A 412 -16.59 -4.53 21.58
C VAL A 412 -16.72 -3.01 21.68
N ALA A 413 -17.32 -2.49 22.75
CA ALA A 413 -17.44 -1.05 22.97
C ALA A 413 -16.07 -0.37 23.13
N GLY A 414 -15.16 -0.96 23.93
CA GLY A 414 -13.80 -0.46 24.10
C GLY A 414 -13.01 -0.48 22.79
N ALA A 415 -13.08 -1.58 22.03
CA ALA A 415 -12.43 -1.66 20.72
C ALA A 415 -12.97 -0.61 19.73
N ALA A 416 -14.29 -0.35 19.75
CA ALA A 416 -14.89 0.70 18.93
C ALA A 416 -14.41 2.11 19.32
N VAL A 417 -14.25 2.40 20.62
CA VAL A 417 -13.70 3.68 21.10
C VAL A 417 -12.25 3.84 20.65
N VAL A 418 -11.42 2.80 20.80
CA VAL A 418 -10.01 2.84 20.36
C VAL A 418 -9.91 3.08 18.85
N ILE A 419 -10.63 2.30 18.04
CA ILE A 419 -10.58 2.46 16.58
C ILE A 419 -11.16 3.81 16.13
N GLY A 420 -12.25 4.26 16.77
CA GLY A 420 -12.82 5.58 16.51
C GLY A 420 -11.85 6.72 16.86
N GLY A 421 -11.17 6.62 18.01
CA GLY A 421 -10.15 7.58 18.44
C GLY A 421 -8.93 7.61 17.52
N VAL A 422 -8.37 6.45 17.18
CA VAL A 422 -7.26 6.33 16.23
C VAL A 422 -7.66 6.86 14.85
N GLY A 423 -8.88 6.56 14.41
CA GLY A 423 -9.43 7.08 13.15
C GLY A 423 -9.57 8.59 13.14
N ALA A 424 -10.14 9.18 14.20
CA ALA A 424 -10.28 10.64 14.34
C ALA A 424 -8.93 11.35 14.40
N TRP A 425 -7.99 10.79 15.17
CA TRP A 425 -6.60 11.26 15.22
C TRP A 425 -5.94 11.20 13.84
N GLY A 426 -6.06 10.07 13.13
CA GLY A 426 -5.54 9.92 11.78
C GLY A 426 -6.15 10.90 10.78
N VAL A 427 -7.46 11.19 10.87
CA VAL A 427 -8.11 12.22 10.04
C VAL A 427 -7.52 13.60 10.32
N ALA A 428 -7.29 13.96 11.57
CA ALA A 428 -6.69 15.24 11.94
C ALA A 428 -5.25 15.37 11.41
N VAL A 429 -4.43 14.33 11.57
CA VAL A 429 -3.03 14.29 11.09
C VAL A 429 -2.97 14.33 9.56
N ASN A 430 -3.71 13.45 8.88
CA ASN A 430 -3.70 13.38 7.42
C ASN A 430 -4.33 14.62 6.78
N GLY A 431 -5.40 15.16 7.39
CA GLY A 431 -6.02 16.41 6.95
C GLY A 431 -5.05 17.57 7.06
N SER A 432 -4.31 17.67 8.17
CA SER A 432 -3.28 18.70 8.36
C SER A 432 -2.12 18.51 7.37
N SER A 433 -1.68 17.27 7.14
CA SER A 433 -0.62 16.98 6.16
C SER A 433 -1.02 17.42 4.75
N TRP A 434 -2.24 17.08 4.31
CA TRP A 434 -2.76 17.46 3.00
C TRP A 434 -2.88 18.98 2.86
N TRP A 435 -3.43 19.67 3.87
CA TRP A 435 -3.59 21.13 3.84
C TRP A 435 -2.23 21.84 3.81
N GLY A 436 -1.29 21.37 4.63
CA GLY A 436 0.08 21.90 4.67
C GLY A 436 0.80 21.72 3.34
N THR A 437 0.69 20.54 2.73
CA THR A 437 1.28 20.24 1.41
C THR A 437 0.66 21.10 0.31
N ALA A 438 -0.65 21.27 0.30
CA ALA A 438 -1.32 22.12 -0.70
C ALA A 438 -0.97 23.61 -0.59
N LEU A 439 -0.57 24.08 0.60
CA LEU A 439 -0.04 25.43 0.81
C LEU A 439 1.43 25.52 0.40
N ASP A 440 2.23 24.51 0.74
CA ASP A 440 3.65 24.36 0.39
C ASP A 440 3.88 24.33 -1.14
N GLU A 441 3.01 23.65 -1.90
CA GLU A 441 3.04 23.57 -3.36
C GLU A 441 2.82 24.92 -4.07
N ARG A 442 2.32 25.95 -3.35
CA ARG A 442 2.20 27.31 -3.91
C ARG A 442 3.50 28.11 -3.83
N ILE A 443 4.50 27.57 -3.13
CA ILE A 443 5.77 28.24 -2.88
C ILE A 443 6.79 27.69 -3.87
N GLU A 444 7.13 28.50 -4.88
CA GLU A 444 8.05 28.11 -5.95
C GLU A 444 9.52 28.09 -5.51
N THR A 445 9.88 28.85 -4.47
CA THR A 445 11.28 29.01 -4.03
C THR A 445 11.85 27.68 -3.51
N PRO A 446 12.84 27.07 -4.18
CA PRO A 446 13.36 25.76 -3.81
C PRO A 446 14.32 25.82 -2.60
N LEU A 447 14.55 24.68 -1.95
CA LEU A 447 15.37 24.61 -0.72
C LEU A 447 16.80 25.13 -0.93
N ASP A 448 17.41 24.82 -2.07
CA ASP A 448 18.75 25.26 -2.43
C ASP A 448 18.84 26.79 -2.56
N ALA A 449 17.81 27.45 -3.08
CA ALA A 449 17.74 28.92 -3.11
C ALA A 449 17.61 29.51 -1.70
N VAL A 450 16.80 28.90 -0.84
CA VAL A 450 16.59 29.38 0.55
C VAL A 450 17.86 29.24 1.39
N LEU A 451 18.62 28.16 1.19
CA LEU A 451 19.88 27.89 1.88
C LEU A 451 21.09 28.56 1.20
N THR A 452 20.94 29.79 0.69
CA THR A 452 22.04 30.60 0.17
C THR A 452 22.28 31.85 1.01
N ARG A 453 23.55 32.26 1.11
CA ARG A 453 23.94 33.44 1.88
C ARG A 453 23.37 34.69 1.20
N GLY A 454 22.58 35.45 1.94
CA GLY A 454 21.95 36.68 1.43
C GLY A 454 20.52 36.51 0.92
N TYR A 455 19.97 35.29 0.91
CA TYR A 455 18.54 35.10 0.68
C TYR A 455 17.72 35.86 1.74
N LYS A 456 16.74 36.63 1.29
CA LYS A 456 15.79 37.36 2.15
C LYS A 456 14.39 37.12 1.61
N ALA A 457 13.64 36.30 2.33
CA ALA A 457 12.23 36.07 1.99
C ALA A 457 11.43 37.37 2.09
N SER A 458 10.58 37.60 1.10
CA SER A 458 9.55 38.64 1.15
C SER A 458 8.55 38.37 2.28
N GLU A 459 7.83 39.40 2.74
CA GLU A 459 6.79 39.20 3.76
C GLU A 459 5.67 38.26 3.30
N ALA A 460 5.38 38.23 1.99
CA ALA A 460 4.44 37.29 1.39
C ALA A 460 4.95 35.85 1.48
N GLU A 461 6.22 35.59 1.15
CA GLU A 461 6.84 34.26 1.29
C GLU A 461 6.87 33.81 2.74
N LYS A 462 7.21 34.69 3.69
CA LYS A 462 7.19 34.38 5.12
C LYS A 462 5.79 34.01 5.60
N ALA A 463 4.77 34.76 5.18
CA ALA A 463 3.38 34.49 5.54
C ALA A 463 2.91 33.14 4.97
N ALA A 464 3.23 32.86 3.71
CA ALA A 464 2.92 31.58 3.06
C ALA A 464 3.63 30.42 3.77
N ALA A 465 4.92 30.58 4.08
CA ALA A 465 5.71 29.57 4.76
C ALA A 465 5.15 29.26 6.17
N LYS A 466 4.81 30.29 6.95
CA LYS A 466 4.18 30.13 8.27
C LYS A 466 2.82 29.42 8.20
N ALA A 467 2.00 29.74 7.19
CA ALA A 467 0.71 29.09 6.99
C ALA A 467 0.87 27.58 6.69
N ALA A 468 1.80 27.21 5.81
CA ALA A 468 2.12 25.82 5.52
C ALA A 468 2.70 25.09 6.75
N LEU A 469 3.66 25.72 7.45
CA LEU A 469 4.29 25.17 8.65
C LEU A 469 3.31 24.86 9.76
N GLY A 470 2.30 25.70 10.00
CA GLY A 470 1.31 25.46 11.05
C GLY A 470 0.64 24.08 10.89
N HIS A 471 0.29 23.71 9.67
CA HIS A 471 -0.30 22.43 9.35
C HIS A 471 0.73 21.28 9.33
N LEU A 472 1.90 21.49 8.72
CA LEU A 472 2.95 20.46 8.62
C LEU A 472 3.62 20.13 9.96
N ARG A 473 3.61 21.04 10.93
CA ARG A 473 4.04 20.78 12.30
C ARG A 473 3.03 19.89 13.03
N ILE A 474 1.72 20.17 12.91
CA ILE A 474 0.68 19.29 13.48
C ILE A 474 0.77 17.88 12.89
N ALA A 475 0.99 17.78 11.57
CA ALA A 475 1.16 16.49 10.90
C ALA A 475 2.53 15.83 11.15
N GLY A 476 3.49 16.58 11.70
CA GLY A 476 4.86 16.15 11.94
C GLY A 476 4.97 15.09 13.05
N PRO A 477 6.14 14.45 13.16
CA PRO A 477 6.39 13.45 14.19
C PRO A 477 6.28 14.06 15.60
N VAL A 478 5.88 13.24 16.58
CA VAL A 478 5.70 13.68 17.98
C VAL A 478 6.96 14.30 18.57
N GLU A 479 8.14 13.82 18.16
CA GLU A 479 9.43 14.35 18.60
C GLU A 479 9.74 15.75 18.07
N ALA A 480 9.09 16.17 16.99
CA ALA A 480 9.13 17.54 16.46
C ALA A 480 7.98 18.42 16.99
N GLY A 481 7.26 17.95 18.02
CA GLY A 481 6.11 18.65 18.60
C GLY A 481 4.80 18.46 17.82
N GLY A 482 4.78 17.56 16.84
CA GLY A 482 3.60 17.22 16.06
C GLY A 482 2.74 16.11 16.66
N TRP A 483 1.68 15.75 15.95
CA TRP A 483 0.76 14.67 16.33
C TRP A 483 0.82 13.49 15.37
N GLY A 484 1.65 13.54 14.33
CA GLY A 484 1.84 12.48 13.34
C GLY A 484 3.10 11.64 13.56
N TRP A 485 3.52 10.96 12.49
CA TRP A 485 4.62 9.97 12.49
C TRP A 485 5.44 9.98 11.21
N ASP A 486 5.16 10.90 10.27
CA ASP A 486 5.90 10.95 9.02
C ASP A 486 7.33 11.45 9.25
N ARG A 487 8.29 10.56 9.04
CA ARG A 487 9.73 10.80 9.15
C ARG A 487 10.42 10.74 7.79
N SER A 488 9.64 10.89 6.70
CA SER A 488 10.21 10.90 5.36
C SER A 488 11.18 12.06 5.18
N VAL A 489 12.26 11.80 4.43
CA VAL A 489 13.26 12.81 4.09
C VAL A 489 12.61 13.98 3.34
N ASP A 490 11.66 13.68 2.45
CA ASP A 490 10.89 14.68 1.71
C ASP A 490 10.17 15.66 2.65
N ARG A 491 9.41 15.15 3.64
CA ARG A 491 8.75 15.99 4.65
C ARG A 491 9.77 16.81 5.45
N THR A 492 10.86 16.19 5.89
CA THR A 492 11.90 16.91 6.66
C THR A 492 12.46 18.07 5.85
N LEU A 493 12.84 17.85 4.58
CA LEU A 493 13.40 18.90 3.73
C LEU A 493 12.39 20.00 3.39
N ARG A 494 11.11 19.66 3.20
CA ARG A 494 10.03 20.64 3.05
C ARG A 494 9.90 21.52 4.28
N VAL A 495 9.84 20.94 5.48
CA VAL A 495 9.73 21.72 6.72
C VAL A 495 10.97 22.60 6.91
N VAL A 496 12.17 22.07 6.70
CA VAL A 496 13.43 22.83 6.78
C VAL A 496 13.44 24.02 5.83
N ARG A 497 12.97 23.84 4.59
CA ARG A 497 12.81 24.93 3.61
C ARG A 497 11.91 26.03 4.18
N LEU A 498 10.73 25.66 4.66
CA LEU A 498 9.75 26.62 5.16
C LEU A 498 10.22 27.32 6.45
N GLU A 499 10.88 26.60 7.36
CA GLU A 499 11.47 27.17 8.58
C GLU A 499 12.53 28.21 8.22
N ALA A 500 13.44 27.88 7.30
CA ALA A 500 14.45 28.81 6.82
C ALA A 500 13.83 30.03 6.11
N MET A 501 12.79 29.84 5.29
CA MET A 501 12.03 30.95 4.69
C MET A 501 11.35 31.84 5.73
N ALA A 502 10.81 31.24 6.81
CA ALA A 502 10.20 31.97 7.92
C ALA A 502 11.22 32.67 8.82
N GLY A 503 12.52 32.46 8.60
CA GLY A 503 13.63 33.01 9.39
C GLY A 503 13.96 32.21 10.65
N ASN A 504 13.39 31.02 10.82
CA ASN A 504 13.62 30.15 11.97
C ASN A 504 14.69 29.10 11.68
N VAL A 505 15.95 29.55 11.62
CA VAL A 505 17.11 28.69 11.34
C VAL A 505 17.31 27.61 12.42
N GLU A 506 17.04 27.94 13.69
CA GLU A 506 17.13 26.99 14.80
C GLU A 506 16.13 25.84 14.65
N GLY A 507 14.89 26.14 14.26
CA GLY A 507 13.87 25.13 13.98
C GLY A 507 14.27 24.21 12.82
N ALA A 508 14.82 24.79 11.74
CA ALA A 508 15.34 24.03 10.61
C ALA A 508 16.47 23.07 11.02
N GLU A 509 17.43 23.53 11.83
CA GLU A 509 18.51 22.66 12.36
C GLU A 509 17.97 21.57 13.28
N GLY A 510 17.00 21.90 14.14
CA GLY A 510 16.36 20.96 15.05
C GLY A 510 15.71 19.78 14.31
N GLU A 511 15.00 20.05 13.21
CA GLU A 511 14.37 19.05 12.34
C GLU A 511 15.41 18.15 11.65
N LEU A 512 16.50 18.72 11.11
CA LEU A 512 17.58 17.95 10.48
C LEU A 512 18.28 17.03 11.48
N ARG A 513 18.63 17.55 12.67
CA ARG A 513 19.23 16.74 13.74
C ARG A 513 18.29 15.66 14.24
N ALA A 514 16.98 15.92 14.30
CA ALA A 514 15.99 14.91 14.66
C ALA A 514 15.97 13.74 13.67
N ALA A 515 16.06 14.04 12.36
CA ALA A 515 16.16 13.02 11.32
C ALA A 515 17.44 12.18 11.45
N LEU A 516 18.59 12.80 11.73
CA LEU A 516 19.85 12.08 11.96
C LEU A 516 19.82 11.18 13.22
N ARG A 517 19.28 11.68 14.35
CA ARG A 517 19.08 10.87 15.57
C ARG A 517 18.25 9.63 15.30
N TRP A 518 17.20 9.77 14.50
CA TRP A 518 16.32 8.66 14.18
C TRP A 518 16.99 7.63 13.26
N ALA A 519 17.68 8.08 12.20
CA ALA A 519 18.47 7.19 11.35
C ALA A 519 19.46 6.36 12.18
N LYS A 520 20.20 7.02 13.07
CA LYS A 520 21.12 6.38 14.02
C LYS A 520 20.44 5.36 14.94
N ARG A 521 19.29 5.71 15.53
CA ARG A 521 18.52 4.81 16.41
C ARG A 521 18.03 3.56 15.67
N ASP A 522 17.64 3.70 14.42
CA ASP A 522 17.18 2.62 13.56
C ASP A 522 18.34 1.80 12.96
N GLY A 523 19.60 2.13 13.29
CA GLY A 523 20.79 1.50 12.71
C GLY A 523 20.95 1.74 11.21
N ARG A 524 20.32 2.80 10.68
CA ARG A 524 20.39 3.19 9.26
C ARG A 524 21.46 4.25 9.08
N ALA A 525 22.06 4.25 7.89
CA ALA A 525 22.93 5.35 7.49
C ALA A 525 22.13 6.66 7.43
N SER A 526 22.78 7.75 7.83
CA SER A 526 22.24 9.09 7.74
C SER A 526 21.83 9.42 6.30
N PRO A 527 20.64 9.98 6.05
CA PRO A 527 20.23 10.33 4.69
C PRO A 527 21.11 11.44 4.12
N SER A 528 21.71 11.22 2.94
CA SER A 528 22.66 12.17 2.32
C SER A 528 22.06 13.56 2.07
N GLN A 529 20.77 13.62 1.75
CA GLN A 529 20.07 14.90 1.52
C GLN A 529 19.87 15.69 2.82
N VAL A 530 19.61 15.01 3.95
CA VAL A 530 19.48 15.63 5.28
C VAL A 530 20.84 16.17 5.72
N GLU A 531 21.89 15.38 5.51
CA GLU A 531 23.25 15.80 5.80
C GLU A 531 23.68 17.02 4.98
N ASP A 532 23.42 17.03 3.66
CA ASP A 532 23.75 18.17 2.79
C ASP A 532 23.03 19.46 3.25
N ALA A 533 21.74 19.37 3.57
CA ALA A 533 20.97 20.49 4.08
C ALA A 533 21.53 21.01 5.42
N LEU A 534 21.95 20.11 6.32
CA LEU A 534 22.52 20.48 7.62
C LEU A 534 23.87 21.18 7.47
N ILE A 535 24.73 20.68 6.60
CA ILE A 535 26.03 21.29 6.34
C ILE A 535 25.84 22.68 5.74
N ARG A 536 24.95 22.84 4.75
CA ARG A 536 24.63 24.17 4.20
C ARG A 536 24.16 25.13 5.28
N LEU A 537 23.28 24.68 6.18
CA LEU A 537 22.80 25.49 7.29
C LEU A 537 23.93 25.90 8.24
N VAL A 538 24.82 24.97 8.61
CA VAL A 538 26.03 25.25 9.41
C VAL A 538 26.90 26.31 8.72
N MET A 539 27.15 26.16 7.41
CA MET A 539 27.94 27.11 6.63
C MET A 539 27.30 28.50 6.57
N LEU A 540 25.97 28.58 6.48
CA LEU A 540 25.24 29.85 6.42
C LEU A 540 25.28 30.61 7.74
N ARG A 541 25.17 29.91 8.87
CA ARG A 541 25.14 30.54 10.21
C ARG A 541 26.52 30.82 10.79
N SER A 542 27.54 30.12 10.31
CA SER A 542 28.91 30.33 10.73
C SER A 542 29.42 31.70 10.28
N ALA A 543 30.07 32.43 11.19
CA ALA A 543 30.65 33.73 10.89
C ALA A 543 31.77 33.62 9.84
N ASP A 544 32.59 32.57 9.96
CA ASP A 544 33.75 32.28 9.13
C ASP A 544 34.00 30.77 9.01
N ALA A 545 35.04 30.40 8.26
CA ALA A 545 35.44 29.01 8.06
C ALA A 545 35.88 28.30 9.36
N ALA A 546 36.44 29.02 10.33
CA ALA A 546 36.91 28.43 11.58
C ALA A 546 35.74 28.07 12.51
N ALA A 547 34.70 28.93 12.55
CA ALA A 547 33.44 28.63 13.23
C ALA A 547 32.75 27.41 12.60
N ALA A 548 32.66 27.36 11.28
CA ALA A 548 32.09 26.22 10.56
C ALA A 548 32.88 24.92 10.83
N GLU A 549 34.21 24.98 10.81
CA GLU A 549 35.07 23.83 11.12
C GLU A 549 34.83 23.31 12.54
N LYS A 550 34.71 24.20 13.54
CA LYS A 550 34.43 23.82 14.93
C LYS A 550 33.09 23.09 15.06
N GLU A 551 32.06 23.57 14.40
CA GLU A 551 30.72 22.99 14.44
C GLU A 551 30.64 21.65 13.72
N LEU A 552 31.26 21.55 12.53
CA LEU A 552 31.35 20.28 11.82
C LEU A 552 32.12 19.23 12.63
N LYS A 553 33.22 19.61 13.32
CA LYS A 553 33.94 18.69 14.22
C LYS A 553 33.04 18.15 15.33
N ALA A 554 32.26 19.02 15.97
CA ALA A 554 31.29 18.60 16.98
C ALA A 554 30.23 17.64 16.39
N LEU A 555 29.73 17.95 15.18
CA LEU A 555 28.73 17.13 14.51
C LEU A 555 29.27 15.75 14.13
N THR A 556 30.49 15.66 13.61
CA THR A 556 31.15 14.38 13.28
C THR A 556 31.51 13.54 14.52
N GLY A 557 31.67 14.19 15.68
CA GLY A 557 31.82 13.49 16.97
C GLY A 557 30.52 12.82 17.42
N GLU A 558 29.38 13.41 17.10
CA GLU A 558 28.05 12.86 17.41
C GLU A 558 27.59 11.82 16.36
N TYR A 559 27.90 12.06 15.09
CA TYR A 559 27.52 11.24 13.93
C TYR A 559 28.73 10.94 13.05
N GLN A 560 29.29 9.73 13.17
CA GLN A 560 30.52 9.36 12.47
C GLN A 560 30.30 9.05 10.98
N ASP A 561 29.07 8.79 10.56
CA ASP A 561 28.69 8.40 9.20
C ASP A 561 28.40 9.58 8.26
N LEU A 562 28.66 10.82 8.72
CA LEU A 562 28.47 12.04 7.94
C LEU A 562 29.61 12.26 6.95
N SER A 563 29.51 11.56 5.82
CA SER A 563 30.48 11.59 4.72
C SER A 563 30.81 13.00 4.23
N SER A 564 29.83 13.84 3.87
CA SER A 564 30.10 15.20 3.40
C SER A 564 30.60 16.11 4.51
N ALA A 565 30.22 15.90 5.78
CA ALA A 565 30.76 16.69 6.89
C ALA A 565 32.28 16.46 7.04
N TRP A 566 32.73 15.20 6.99
CA TRP A 566 34.16 14.87 6.98
C TRP A 566 34.89 15.47 5.76
N LEU A 567 34.28 15.45 4.58
CA LEU A 567 34.87 16.07 3.39
C LEU A 567 35.04 17.58 3.53
N TRP A 568 34.04 18.28 4.10
CA TRP A 568 34.18 19.72 4.38
C TRP A 568 35.26 20.02 5.43
N LEU A 569 35.43 19.17 6.46
CA LEU A 569 36.55 19.27 7.39
C LEU A 569 37.91 19.08 6.70
N GLY A 570 38.01 18.11 5.79
CA GLY A 570 39.20 17.94 4.96
C GLY A 570 39.50 19.16 4.10
N ARG A 571 38.46 19.84 3.59
CA ARG A 571 38.62 21.05 2.77
C ARG A 571 39.16 22.19 3.60
N PHE A 572 38.64 22.39 4.82
CA PHE A 572 39.16 23.38 5.75
C PHE A 572 40.61 23.10 6.14
N ALA A 573 40.96 21.85 6.45
CA ALA A 573 42.33 21.46 6.74
C ALA A 573 43.28 21.71 5.54
N GLY A 574 42.83 21.39 4.32
CA GLY A 574 43.59 21.64 3.09
C GLY A 574 43.84 23.13 2.84
N MET A 575 42.83 23.98 3.05
CA MET A 575 42.98 25.44 2.94
C MET A 575 43.95 26.03 4.00
N ARG A 576 44.07 25.38 5.17
CA ARG A 576 45.06 25.73 6.21
C ARG A 576 46.46 25.15 5.94
N GLY A 577 46.63 24.37 4.88
CA GLY A 577 47.90 23.71 4.55
C GLY A 577 48.20 22.45 5.38
N ALA A 578 47.27 22.01 6.25
CA ALA A 578 47.41 20.79 7.05
C ALA A 578 47.08 19.55 6.20
N LYS A 579 48.02 19.15 5.33
CA LYS A 579 47.80 18.11 4.32
C LYS A 579 47.44 16.74 4.91
N ASP A 580 48.12 16.32 5.98
CA ASP A 580 47.88 15.01 6.59
C ASP A 580 46.49 14.94 7.25
N ASP A 581 46.11 15.99 7.98
CA ASP A 581 44.76 16.13 8.53
C ASP A 581 43.72 16.10 7.40
N ALA A 582 43.97 16.83 6.31
CA ALA A 582 43.06 16.87 5.16
C ALA A 582 42.84 15.47 4.57
N ARG A 583 43.93 14.70 4.36
CA ARG A 583 43.86 13.32 3.85
C ARG A 583 43.06 12.42 4.78
N GLU A 584 43.31 12.46 6.08
CA GLU A 584 42.59 11.63 7.05
C GLU A 584 41.09 11.95 7.07
N MET A 585 40.71 13.24 7.04
CA MET A 585 39.30 13.64 6.99
C MET A 585 38.65 13.21 5.67
N ILE A 586 39.34 13.34 4.53
CA ILE A 586 38.83 12.86 3.24
C ILE A 586 38.59 11.36 3.27
N ARG A 587 39.55 10.60 3.78
CA ARG A 587 39.47 9.14 3.91
C ARG A 587 38.26 8.72 4.74
N ARG A 588 38.04 9.34 5.91
CA ARG A 588 36.84 9.11 6.73
C ARG A 588 35.55 9.44 5.98
N GLY A 589 35.54 10.53 5.24
CA GLY A 589 34.38 10.93 4.42
C GLY A 589 34.02 9.87 3.38
N VAL A 590 35.01 9.39 2.62
CA VAL A 590 34.81 8.35 1.60
C VAL A 590 34.45 7.01 2.23
N ASP A 591 35.16 6.60 3.29
CA ASP A 591 34.94 5.32 3.97
C ASP A 591 33.54 5.24 4.60
N SER A 592 32.97 6.37 5.02
CA SER A 592 31.60 6.45 5.55
C SER A 592 30.54 6.10 4.49
N ARG A 593 30.79 6.43 3.21
CA ARG A 593 29.91 6.06 2.07
C ARG A 593 30.72 5.79 0.79
N PRO A 594 31.34 4.60 0.64
CA PRO A 594 32.33 4.34 -0.41
C PRO A 594 31.81 4.29 -1.86
N GLY A 595 30.49 4.44 -2.07
CA GLY A 595 29.85 4.45 -3.39
C GLY A 595 28.99 5.68 -3.64
N ASP A 596 29.02 6.69 -2.78
CA ASP A 596 28.30 7.94 -3.02
C ASP A 596 29.02 8.72 -4.13
N VAL A 597 28.37 8.85 -5.29
CA VAL A 597 28.97 9.49 -6.46
C VAL A 597 29.37 10.94 -6.17
N ARG A 598 28.49 11.71 -5.52
CA ARG A 598 28.73 13.13 -5.26
C ARG A 598 29.92 13.32 -4.33
N ASN A 599 29.92 12.60 -3.21
CA ASN A 599 30.98 12.69 -2.21
C ASN A 599 32.31 12.13 -2.74
N GLY A 600 32.26 11.08 -3.58
CA GLY A 600 33.42 10.57 -4.30
C GLY A 600 34.03 11.60 -5.25
N MET A 601 33.20 12.35 -6.01
CA MET A 601 33.69 13.43 -6.88
C MET A 601 34.34 14.55 -6.06
N PHE A 602 33.69 14.97 -4.96
CA PHE A 602 34.20 16.03 -4.09
C PHE A 602 35.52 15.63 -3.41
N ALA A 603 35.62 14.39 -2.94
CA ALA A 603 36.87 13.84 -2.40
C ALA A 603 37.99 13.82 -3.44
N ALA A 604 37.70 13.36 -4.66
CA ALA A 604 38.70 13.31 -5.74
C ALA A 604 39.20 14.70 -6.14
N GLU A 605 38.31 15.71 -6.20
CA GLU A 605 38.71 17.10 -6.43
C GLU A 605 39.67 17.60 -5.34
N MET A 606 39.36 17.33 -4.08
CA MET A 606 40.22 17.75 -2.98
C MET A 606 41.58 17.05 -2.98
N LEU A 607 41.62 15.74 -3.27
CA LEU A 607 42.86 14.97 -3.36
C LEU A 607 43.75 15.46 -4.51
N VAL A 608 43.17 15.78 -5.67
CA VAL A 608 43.90 16.42 -6.78
C VAL A 608 44.50 17.76 -6.33
N GLY A 609 43.73 18.59 -5.62
CA GLY A 609 44.22 19.86 -5.07
C GLY A 609 45.36 19.70 -4.05
N LEU A 610 45.46 18.55 -3.37
CA LEU A 610 46.55 18.22 -2.45
C LEU A 610 47.80 17.64 -3.16
N GLY A 611 47.69 17.31 -4.45
CA GLY A 611 48.72 16.64 -5.25
C GLY A 611 48.62 15.11 -5.27
N GLU A 612 47.55 14.53 -4.70
CA GLU A 612 47.34 13.09 -4.55
C GLU A 612 46.46 12.52 -5.66
N ALA A 613 46.87 12.72 -6.91
CA ALA A 613 46.09 12.25 -8.06
C ALA A 613 45.92 10.71 -8.09
N GLY A 614 46.88 9.96 -7.55
CA GLY A 614 46.79 8.50 -7.44
C GLY A 614 45.70 8.03 -6.48
N GLU A 615 45.60 8.64 -5.29
CA GLU A 615 44.51 8.35 -4.36
C GLU A 615 43.14 8.80 -4.93
N ALA A 616 43.10 9.91 -5.65
CA ALA A 616 41.90 10.38 -6.32
C ALA A 616 41.38 9.33 -7.33
N VAL A 617 42.26 8.71 -8.11
CA VAL A 617 41.91 7.59 -9.01
C VAL A 617 41.31 6.43 -8.22
N ALA A 618 41.98 5.97 -7.16
CA ALA A 618 41.50 4.84 -6.35
C ALA A 618 40.12 5.11 -5.71
N VAL A 619 39.85 6.34 -5.26
CA VAL A 619 38.54 6.73 -4.75
C VAL A 619 37.47 6.62 -5.84
N VAL A 620 37.73 7.15 -7.04
CA VAL A 620 36.76 7.16 -8.13
C VAL A 620 36.56 5.77 -8.73
N GLU A 621 37.60 4.93 -8.80
CA GLU A 621 37.49 3.52 -9.22
C GLU A 621 36.47 2.77 -8.36
N ARG A 622 36.56 2.88 -7.02
CA ARG A 622 35.56 2.28 -6.10
C ARG A 622 34.14 2.82 -6.31
N VAL A 623 34.00 4.10 -6.66
CA VAL A 623 32.70 4.70 -6.97
C VAL A 623 32.12 4.10 -8.26
N VAL A 624 32.95 3.88 -9.29
CA VAL A 624 32.56 3.26 -10.57
C VAL A 624 32.21 1.79 -10.39
N GLU A 625 32.98 1.04 -9.60
CA GLU A 625 32.68 -0.37 -9.26
C GLU A 625 31.28 -0.54 -8.67
N ARG A 626 30.89 0.39 -7.77
CA ARG A 626 29.57 0.39 -7.13
C ARG A 626 28.48 1.00 -8.00
N ASN A 627 28.84 1.86 -8.95
CA ASN A 627 27.91 2.56 -9.84
C ASN A 627 28.35 2.45 -11.30
N PRO A 628 28.33 1.25 -11.90
CA PRO A 628 28.90 1.02 -13.24
C PRO A 628 28.16 1.73 -14.36
N LYS A 629 26.96 2.27 -14.10
CA LYS A 629 26.15 3.04 -15.05
C LYS A 629 26.20 4.56 -14.80
N SER A 630 27.03 5.03 -13.86
CA SER A 630 27.19 6.46 -13.59
C SER A 630 28.09 7.12 -14.63
N VAL A 631 27.49 7.92 -15.51
CA VAL A 631 28.20 8.73 -16.51
C VAL A 631 29.21 9.66 -15.83
N GLN A 632 28.79 10.34 -14.76
CA GLN A 632 29.63 11.27 -14.01
C GLN A 632 30.86 10.58 -13.42
N ALA A 633 30.68 9.42 -12.78
CA ALA A 633 31.79 8.71 -12.14
C ALA A 633 32.79 8.19 -13.18
N ARG A 634 32.32 7.61 -14.29
CA ARG A 634 33.19 7.12 -15.37
C ARG A 634 33.93 8.25 -16.09
N ALA A 635 33.24 9.35 -16.39
CA ALA A 635 33.88 10.51 -17.00
C ALA A 635 34.97 11.09 -16.09
N ARG A 636 34.70 11.21 -14.78
CA ARG A 636 35.72 11.66 -13.82
C ARG A 636 36.90 10.70 -13.74
N LEU A 637 36.65 9.38 -13.73
CA LEU A 637 37.71 8.38 -13.75
C LEU A 637 38.58 8.53 -15.01
N GLY A 638 37.93 8.70 -16.16
CA GLY A 638 38.60 8.92 -17.44
C GLY A 638 39.57 10.10 -17.41
N LEU A 639 39.11 11.25 -16.90
CA LEU A 639 39.95 12.45 -16.75
C LEU A 639 41.12 12.26 -15.79
N LEU A 640 40.88 11.62 -14.64
CA LEU A 640 41.94 11.38 -13.64
C LEU A 640 43.00 10.39 -14.15
N LEU A 641 42.59 9.35 -14.87
CA LEU A 641 43.50 8.40 -15.50
C LEU A 641 44.36 9.08 -16.57
N ALA A 642 43.75 9.90 -17.43
CA ALA A 642 44.49 10.70 -18.42
C ALA A 642 45.51 11.63 -17.75
N ALA A 643 45.09 12.37 -16.71
CA ALA A 643 45.95 13.28 -15.97
C ALA A 643 47.09 12.59 -15.20
N THR A 644 46.95 11.30 -14.87
CA THR A 644 47.98 10.49 -14.20
C THR A 644 48.86 9.69 -15.18
N GLY A 645 48.77 9.97 -16.48
CA GLY A 645 49.58 9.33 -17.53
C GLY A 645 49.03 8.01 -18.07
N ARG A 646 47.87 7.55 -17.57
CA ARG A 646 47.17 6.33 -18.04
C ARG A 646 46.15 6.68 -19.13
N MET A 647 46.61 7.33 -20.20
CA MET A 647 45.75 7.92 -21.23
C MET A 647 44.82 6.91 -21.91
N GLU A 648 45.31 5.73 -22.30
CA GLU A 648 44.48 4.68 -22.93
C GLU A 648 43.41 4.12 -21.97
N ASP A 649 43.72 4.02 -20.67
CA ASP A 649 42.73 3.59 -19.67
C ASP A 649 41.65 4.67 -19.49
N GLY A 650 42.08 5.94 -19.46
CA GLY A 650 41.19 7.09 -19.38
C GLY A 650 40.24 7.17 -20.57
N LEU A 651 40.74 6.93 -21.79
CA LEU A 651 39.95 6.88 -23.00
C LEU A 651 38.90 5.76 -22.96
N ARG A 652 39.24 4.58 -22.43
CA ARG A 652 38.27 3.46 -22.31
C ARG A 652 37.11 3.84 -21.40
N GLU A 653 37.39 4.41 -20.23
CA GLU A 653 36.35 4.83 -19.29
C GLU A 653 35.51 5.99 -19.84
N MET A 654 36.13 6.94 -20.54
CA MET A 654 35.42 8.04 -21.18
C MET A 654 34.51 7.56 -22.33
N LYS A 655 34.97 6.61 -23.16
CA LYS A 655 34.14 5.95 -24.19
C LYS A 655 32.97 5.18 -23.56
N ALA A 656 33.18 4.52 -22.42
CA ALA A 656 32.12 3.86 -21.68
C ALA A 656 31.08 4.85 -21.13
N ALA A 657 31.51 6.00 -20.61
CA ALA A 657 30.63 7.09 -20.20
C ALA A 657 29.78 7.61 -21.39
N ALA A 658 30.41 7.81 -22.55
CA ALA A 658 29.73 8.25 -23.77
C ALA A 658 28.74 7.21 -24.33
N GLY A 659 29.00 5.92 -24.10
CA GLY A 659 28.06 4.86 -24.46
C GLY A 659 26.79 4.84 -23.61
N LEU A 660 26.89 5.28 -22.35
CA LEU A 660 25.77 5.38 -21.41
C LEU A 660 24.91 6.62 -21.66
N ASP A 661 25.51 7.74 -22.07
CA ASP A 661 24.79 8.95 -22.49
C ASP A 661 25.35 9.47 -23.83
N PRO A 662 24.85 8.93 -24.95
CA PRO A 662 25.31 9.33 -26.29
C PRO A 662 25.03 10.79 -26.67
N ALA A 663 24.13 11.47 -25.95
CA ALA A 663 23.76 12.86 -26.22
C ALA A 663 24.64 13.87 -25.44
N ASN A 664 25.51 13.38 -24.56
CA ASN A 664 26.36 14.23 -23.74
C ASN A 664 27.56 14.77 -24.55
N ARG A 665 27.41 16.01 -25.02
CA ARG A 665 28.44 16.70 -25.83
C ARG A 665 29.75 16.91 -25.08
N GLU A 666 29.69 17.15 -23.78
CA GLU A 666 30.89 17.36 -22.95
C GLU A 666 31.74 16.08 -22.91
N VAL A 667 31.10 14.94 -22.62
CA VAL A 667 31.76 13.63 -22.57
C VAL A 667 32.31 13.26 -23.95
N ALA A 668 31.54 13.46 -25.02
CA ALA A 668 32.02 13.19 -26.39
C ALA A 668 33.19 14.09 -26.80
N GLY A 669 33.17 15.37 -26.40
CA GLY A 669 34.28 16.29 -26.59
C GLY A 669 35.56 15.83 -25.87
N HIS A 670 35.44 15.33 -24.64
CA HIS A 670 36.58 14.75 -23.91
C HIS A 670 37.14 13.50 -24.61
N VAL A 671 36.29 12.61 -25.17
CA VAL A 671 36.75 11.46 -25.98
C VAL A 671 37.56 11.93 -27.18
N ALA A 672 37.05 12.91 -27.93
CA ALA A 672 37.74 13.45 -29.11
C ALA A 672 39.05 14.15 -28.75
N GLY A 673 39.10 14.85 -27.60
CA GLY A 673 40.34 15.45 -27.08
C GLY A 673 41.39 14.39 -26.76
N MET A 674 41.03 13.36 -25.98
CA MET A 674 41.93 12.26 -25.63
C MET A 674 42.44 11.48 -26.86
N LEU A 675 41.59 11.27 -27.87
CA LEU A 675 41.99 10.62 -29.13
C LEU A 675 43.02 11.43 -29.91
N ARG A 676 42.91 12.76 -29.92
CA ARG A 676 43.90 13.65 -30.55
C ARG A 676 45.25 13.61 -29.85
N GLU A 677 45.25 13.64 -28.53
CA GLU A 677 46.47 13.50 -27.73
C GLU A 677 47.17 12.15 -27.97
N LEU A 678 46.41 11.10 -28.31
CA LEU A 678 46.92 9.78 -28.71
C LEU A 678 47.27 9.67 -30.21
N GLY A 679 47.12 10.73 -31.01
CA GLY A 679 47.40 10.72 -32.45
C GLY A 679 46.36 10.02 -33.33
N ARG A 680 45.16 9.75 -32.80
CA ARG A 680 44.06 9.03 -33.47
C ARG A 680 43.03 9.98 -34.08
N GLU A 681 43.50 10.87 -34.95
CA GLU A 681 42.72 11.98 -35.54
C GLU A 681 41.45 11.56 -36.29
N ALA A 682 41.48 10.42 -36.99
CA ALA A 682 40.33 9.91 -37.73
C ALA A 682 39.17 9.54 -36.77
N GLU A 683 39.46 8.84 -35.68
CA GLU A 683 38.46 8.52 -34.67
C GLU A 683 37.97 9.77 -33.93
N ALA A 684 38.87 10.72 -33.66
CA ALA A 684 38.49 11.98 -33.01
C ALA A 684 37.44 12.76 -33.83
N SER A 685 37.65 12.86 -35.14
CA SER A 685 36.72 13.55 -36.07
C SER A 685 35.34 12.88 -36.13
N GLU A 686 35.29 11.54 -36.06
CA GLU A 686 34.02 10.80 -35.99
C GLU A 686 33.25 11.10 -34.69
N TRP A 687 33.94 11.16 -33.55
CA TRP A 687 33.33 11.48 -32.26
C TRP A 687 32.84 12.93 -32.17
N GLU A 688 33.56 13.89 -32.75
CA GLU A 688 33.09 15.28 -32.86
C GLU A 688 31.84 15.40 -33.74
N THR A 689 31.83 14.70 -34.88
CA THR A 689 30.66 14.68 -35.77
C THR A 689 29.44 14.08 -35.07
N ARG A 690 29.66 13.06 -34.23
CA ARG A 690 28.61 12.43 -33.42
C ARG A 690 28.09 13.35 -32.31
N ALA A 691 28.95 14.14 -31.67
CA ALA A 691 28.57 15.09 -30.63
C ALA A 691 27.75 16.29 -31.17
N ASN A 692 28.00 16.67 -32.42
CA ASN A 692 27.37 17.81 -33.08
C ASN A 692 26.04 17.49 -33.79
N ARG A 693 25.70 16.21 -33.95
CA ARG A 693 24.34 15.77 -34.33
C ARG A 693 23.43 15.74 -33.13
#